data_AF-A0A9D5FN86-F1
#
_entry.id   AF-A0A9D5FN86-F1
#
_cell.length_a   1.000
_cell.length_b   1.000
_cell.length_c   1.000
_cell.angle_alpha   90.00
_cell.angle_beta   90.00
_cell.angle_gamma   90.00
#
_symmetry.space_group_name_H-M   'P 1'
#
loop_
_entity.id
_entity.type
_entity.pdbx_description
1 polymer ?
#
loop_
_entity_poly.entity_id
_entity_poly.type
_entity_poly.pdbx_seq_one_letter_code
_entity_poly.pdbx_strand_id
1 'polypeptide(L)'
;MAGKPFFAPANMGGPHMAVSPDGKWLYAAGDNSSGHFSGGSTMHAVFRCPLEDDKPGAVFSGELNKPGSDNSHFNSVRGLDCDTQGRVYVCDHDNGRIQVFTPDGKHAKTIPIDRPGQVSVHRKSGSIYVMHTTRVQGASVNRISKLMSYEIPAVESFIDCPGGHMALDSWTAKPRLWIHDGNVRILEEDGKQFRKLADFAEEVKAEVEKAGGKHPGGWSGTTRAGNGKIACDPTREQVYFANSSVFDLKSGAWLGNIRLPGVIDDIAFDKQGYMHCHFNPGFYQQGVGRLDPGQRLRECPYDYGVDAKGWLGVIPVRDQPGAKFFQDGIGVNMRGDVAENCNIYYAPKRDDDAKEFSLAGDKEQWAAGKGNDADGNNFATFQADIQRRLKTGEEVYWIRPKPGVPLLGATIWTFNRNGELRDESAVITGGLINGVMIDEAGSLYLVNNRVRLFNGKPFLAGRGGIFGAGKDAKVKDPFTGSMIKVGRRGSILSARSPIRLEDPPARPPELTNGDNVWFDGAEWLYAGASPIMPGGCSCPTQRLHTDWYKRSFVPEKYRHSIGVVDTAGNLILHIGQYGNIDSGYGPASKVPVGGDGIAFSDARMLSGTDNYLCFSDRGERIVVLKLNYHAEASVSVQ
;
A
#
# COMPACT_ATOMS: atom_id res chain seq x y z
N MET A 1 -1.93 -23.51 -17.99
CA MET A 1 -1.86 -24.72 -17.13
C MET A 1 -1.63 -24.25 -15.70
N ALA A 2 -1.95 -25.05 -14.68
CA ALA A 2 -1.75 -24.62 -13.29
C ALA A 2 -0.27 -24.71 -12.91
N GLY A 3 0.32 -23.60 -12.44
CA GLY A 3 1.66 -23.59 -11.87
C GLY A 3 1.70 -24.38 -10.57
N LYS A 4 2.53 -25.43 -10.52
CA LYS A 4 2.91 -26.04 -9.24
C LYS A 4 3.79 -25.05 -8.47
N PRO A 5 3.74 -24.99 -7.13
CA PRO A 5 4.59 -24.07 -6.39
C PRO A 5 6.07 -24.43 -6.64
N PHE A 6 6.91 -23.41 -6.79
CA PHE A 6 8.33 -23.54 -7.18
C PHE A 6 9.14 -24.42 -6.20
N PHE A 7 8.69 -24.49 -4.94
CA PHE A 7 9.06 -25.46 -3.93
C PHE A 7 7.79 -25.98 -3.25
N ALA A 8 7.79 -27.24 -2.81
CA ALA A 8 6.67 -27.86 -2.11
C ALA A 8 7.15 -28.46 -0.76
N PRO A 9 6.52 -28.14 0.39
CA PRO A 9 5.33 -27.30 0.58
C PRO A 9 5.57 -25.79 0.33
N ALA A 10 4.48 -25.08 0.03
CA ALA A 10 4.52 -23.66 -0.36
C ALA A 10 4.73 -22.66 0.80
N ASN A 11 4.58 -23.10 2.06
CA ASN A 11 4.76 -22.26 3.24
C ASN A 11 6.15 -22.49 3.86
N MET A 12 7.18 -21.87 3.29
CA MET A 12 8.47 -21.70 3.98
C MET A 12 8.43 -20.44 4.84
N GLY A 13 8.47 -20.61 6.17
CA GLY A 13 8.78 -19.53 7.09
C GLY A 13 10.25 -19.09 6.92
N GLY A 14 10.50 -17.78 6.95
CA GLY A 14 11.85 -17.19 6.84
C GLY A 14 12.74 -17.80 5.74
N PRO A 15 12.33 -17.78 4.45
CA PRO A 15 13.04 -18.48 3.39
C PRO A 15 14.40 -17.84 3.09
N HIS A 16 15.47 -18.61 3.22
CA HIS A 16 16.80 -18.31 2.72
C HIS A 16 17.02 -18.99 1.38
N MET A 17 17.73 -18.32 0.47
CA MET A 17 17.96 -18.80 -0.89
C MET A 17 19.36 -18.44 -1.37
N ALA A 18 19.94 -19.30 -2.21
CA ALA A 18 21.20 -19.04 -2.92
C ALA A 18 21.16 -19.60 -4.34
N VAL A 19 21.87 -18.96 -5.26
CA VAL A 19 22.00 -19.39 -6.66
C VAL A 19 23.37 -20.01 -6.86
N SER A 20 23.43 -21.16 -7.56
CA SER A 20 24.68 -21.82 -7.90
C SER A 20 25.61 -20.92 -8.73
N PRO A 21 26.94 -21.09 -8.67
CA PRO A 21 27.88 -20.23 -9.39
C PRO A 21 27.77 -20.34 -10.93
N ASP A 22 27.19 -21.43 -11.44
CA ASP A 22 26.88 -21.64 -12.87
C ASP A 22 25.53 -21.05 -13.30
N GLY A 23 24.74 -20.49 -12.37
CA GLY A 23 23.43 -19.89 -12.62
C GLY A 23 22.28 -20.88 -12.83
N LYS A 24 22.52 -22.19 -12.74
CA LYS A 24 21.55 -23.23 -13.14
C LYS A 24 20.58 -23.67 -12.06
N TRP A 25 20.89 -23.40 -10.79
CA TRP A 25 20.15 -23.93 -9.66
C TRP A 25 19.85 -22.85 -8.62
N LEU A 26 18.60 -22.84 -8.14
CA LEU A 26 18.18 -22.13 -6.94
C LEU A 26 18.08 -23.13 -5.79
N TYR A 27 18.88 -22.92 -4.75
CA TYR A 27 18.76 -23.60 -3.46
C TYR A 27 17.85 -22.79 -2.53
N ALA A 28 17.05 -23.49 -1.72
CA ALA A 28 16.18 -22.85 -0.74
C ALA A 28 16.04 -23.69 0.55
N ALA A 29 15.95 -23.00 1.68
CA ALA A 29 15.66 -23.56 3.00
C ALA A 29 14.98 -22.50 3.89
N GLY A 30 14.49 -22.87 5.07
CA GLY A 30 13.85 -21.95 6.01
C GLY A 30 13.18 -22.71 7.14
N ASP A 31 12.79 -21.99 8.21
CA ASP A 31 12.18 -22.58 9.40
C ASP A 31 10.78 -21.99 9.66
N ASN A 32 9.81 -22.88 9.88
CA ASN A 32 8.41 -22.54 10.12
C ASN A 32 8.06 -22.47 11.63
N SER A 33 9.05 -22.62 12.52
CA SER A 33 8.90 -22.60 13.99
C SER A 33 8.25 -21.35 14.59
N SER A 34 8.15 -20.25 13.83
CA SER A 34 7.50 -19.00 14.27
C SER A 34 5.96 -19.01 14.24
N GLY A 35 5.33 -20.03 13.65
CA GLY A 35 3.86 -20.25 13.74
C GLY A 35 2.96 -19.20 13.05
N HIS A 36 3.52 -18.14 12.46
CA HIS A 36 2.75 -17.06 11.81
C HIS A 36 2.07 -17.48 10.50
N PHE A 37 2.39 -18.65 9.95
CA PHE A 37 1.74 -19.23 8.78
C PHE A 37 1.06 -20.55 9.14
N SER A 38 -0.24 -20.66 8.89
CA SER A 38 -1.00 -21.89 9.12
C SER A 38 -0.49 -23.02 8.22
N GLY A 39 -0.19 -24.19 8.81
CA GLY A 39 0.30 -25.35 8.06
C GLY A 39 1.14 -26.36 8.85
N GLY A 40 1.73 -25.95 9.99
CA GLY A 40 2.27 -26.87 11.01
C GLY A 40 3.46 -27.78 10.65
N SER A 41 3.94 -27.77 9.41
CA SER A 41 5.12 -28.55 9.00
C SER A 41 6.41 -27.78 9.25
N THR A 42 7.40 -28.43 9.88
CA THR A 42 8.77 -27.93 10.02
C THR A 42 9.66 -28.49 8.92
N MET A 43 10.31 -27.59 8.19
CA MET A 43 11.24 -27.95 7.12
C MET A 43 12.58 -28.34 7.77
N HIS A 44 12.97 -29.60 7.63
CA HIS A 44 14.28 -30.12 8.04
C HIS A 44 15.07 -30.59 6.81
N ALA A 45 14.94 -29.84 5.71
CA ALA A 45 15.47 -30.17 4.39
C ALA A 45 15.86 -28.91 3.60
N VAL A 46 16.85 -29.08 2.72
CA VAL A 46 17.22 -28.11 1.69
C VAL A 46 16.59 -28.55 0.37
N PHE A 47 16.05 -27.61 -0.38
CA PHE A 47 15.50 -27.82 -1.72
C PHE A 47 16.45 -27.30 -2.79
N ARG A 48 16.33 -27.87 -4.00
CA ARG A 48 16.97 -27.37 -5.22
C ARG A 48 15.97 -27.37 -6.38
N CYS A 49 15.86 -26.24 -7.05
CA CYS A 49 15.08 -26.05 -8.27
C CYS A 49 16.00 -25.66 -9.43
N PRO A 50 15.82 -26.19 -10.66
CA PRO A 50 16.50 -25.63 -11.84
C PRO A 50 16.01 -24.20 -12.12
N LEU A 51 16.88 -23.38 -12.72
CA LEU A 51 16.57 -22.03 -13.18
C LEU A 51 16.38 -21.95 -14.70
N GLU A 52 16.79 -22.97 -15.45
CA GLU A 52 16.65 -23.09 -16.91
C GLU A 52 15.34 -23.81 -17.32
N ASP A 53 14.60 -24.40 -16.37
CA ASP A 53 13.43 -25.26 -16.58
C ASP A 53 12.25 -24.92 -15.63
N ASP A 54 11.00 -24.95 -16.10
CA ASP A 54 9.77 -24.85 -15.27
C ASP A 54 9.48 -26.11 -14.40
N LYS A 55 10.50 -26.89 -14.03
CA LYS A 55 10.37 -28.08 -13.18
C LYS A 55 10.32 -27.66 -11.70
N PRO A 56 9.38 -28.18 -10.89
CA PRO A 56 9.30 -27.83 -9.47
C PRO A 56 10.55 -28.32 -8.71
N GLY A 57 10.98 -27.56 -7.71
CA GLY A 57 12.13 -27.88 -6.88
C GLY A 57 11.92 -29.15 -6.06
N ALA A 58 12.95 -29.99 -6.03
CA ALA A 58 12.98 -31.24 -5.26
C ALA A 58 13.82 -31.06 -3.98
N VAL A 59 13.69 -32.00 -3.04
CA VAL A 59 14.62 -32.09 -1.90
C VAL A 59 16.02 -32.43 -2.42
N PHE A 60 17.00 -31.65 -1.97
CA PHE A 60 18.43 -31.80 -2.27
C PHE A 60 19.16 -32.56 -1.16
N SER A 61 18.75 -32.34 0.10
CA SER A 61 19.27 -33.00 1.29
C SER A 61 18.30 -32.82 2.46
N GLY A 62 18.26 -33.73 3.44
CA GLY A 62 17.30 -33.70 4.56
C GLY A 62 15.97 -34.40 4.29
N GLU A 63 15.09 -34.39 5.31
CA GLU A 63 13.74 -34.96 5.26
C GLU A 63 12.72 -33.95 5.84
N LEU A 64 11.46 -34.01 5.38
CA LEU A 64 10.42 -33.08 5.85
C LEU A 64 9.81 -33.57 7.18
N ASN A 65 9.53 -32.64 8.11
CA ASN A 65 8.93 -32.94 9.43
C ASN A 65 9.72 -33.93 10.31
N LYS A 66 10.98 -34.22 9.99
CA LYS A 66 11.81 -35.22 10.66
C LYS A 66 13.18 -34.62 11.03
N PRO A 67 13.32 -34.00 12.21
CA PRO A 67 14.60 -33.51 12.70
C PRO A 67 15.57 -34.67 12.97
N GLY A 68 16.87 -34.42 12.80
CA GLY A 68 17.92 -35.38 13.16
C GLY A 68 19.31 -34.73 13.17
N SER A 69 20.30 -35.45 13.69
CA SER A 69 21.66 -34.95 13.94
C SER A 69 22.78 -35.73 13.24
N ASP A 70 22.46 -36.72 12.42
CA ASP A 70 23.42 -37.34 11.49
C ASP A 70 23.71 -36.44 10.26
N ASN A 71 24.47 -36.93 9.27
CA ASN A 71 24.86 -36.14 8.09
C ASN A 71 23.82 -36.11 6.95
N SER A 72 22.70 -36.81 7.11
CA SER A 72 21.55 -36.83 6.18
C SER A 72 20.33 -36.04 6.68
N HIS A 73 20.26 -35.70 7.98
CA HIS A 73 19.18 -34.92 8.59
C HIS A 73 19.65 -33.56 9.13
N PHE A 74 18.70 -32.63 9.29
CA PHE A 74 18.89 -31.30 9.85
C PHE A 74 17.97 -31.05 11.06
N ASN A 75 18.20 -29.97 11.82
CA ASN A 75 17.35 -29.50 12.90
C ASN A 75 17.30 -27.96 12.93
N SER A 76 16.12 -27.37 12.66
CA SER A 76 15.94 -25.95 12.27
C SER A 76 16.96 -25.54 11.18
N VAL A 77 16.72 -25.94 9.93
CA VAL A 77 17.59 -25.49 8.82
C VAL A 77 17.27 -24.03 8.47
N ARG A 78 18.30 -23.20 8.32
CA ARG A 78 18.16 -21.74 8.12
C ARG A 78 18.90 -21.26 6.87
N GLY A 79 19.86 -20.34 7.03
CA GLY A 79 20.64 -19.79 5.93
C GLY A 79 21.39 -20.84 5.11
N LEU A 80 21.58 -20.55 3.83
CA LEU A 80 22.48 -21.27 2.95
C LEU A 80 23.14 -20.33 1.94
N ASP A 81 24.32 -20.72 1.44
CA ASP A 81 25.03 -20.03 0.36
C ASP A 81 25.88 -21.03 -0.46
N CYS A 82 26.29 -20.64 -1.66
CA CYS A 82 27.12 -21.43 -2.58
C CYS A 82 28.48 -20.77 -2.82
N ASP A 83 29.56 -21.54 -2.78
CA ASP A 83 30.88 -21.06 -3.20
C ASP A 83 31.10 -21.19 -4.72
N THR A 84 32.27 -20.74 -5.18
CA THR A 84 32.66 -20.77 -6.60
C THR A 84 32.99 -22.18 -7.14
N GLN A 85 33.02 -23.21 -6.28
CA GLN A 85 33.09 -24.62 -6.68
C GLN A 85 31.70 -25.29 -6.67
N GLY A 86 30.65 -24.54 -6.34
CA GLY A 86 29.28 -25.04 -6.21
C GLY A 86 29.03 -25.84 -4.93
N ARG A 87 29.92 -25.75 -3.95
CA ARG A 87 29.71 -26.38 -2.63
C ARG A 87 28.64 -25.58 -1.89
N VAL A 88 27.63 -26.28 -1.38
CA VAL A 88 26.45 -25.69 -0.74
C VAL A 88 26.64 -25.73 0.78
N TYR A 89 26.69 -24.57 1.40
CA TYR A 89 26.85 -24.40 2.84
C TYR A 89 25.49 -24.20 3.48
N VAL A 90 25.17 -24.96 4.52
CA VAL A 90 23.83 -25.03 5.10
C VAL A 90 23.91 -24.86 6.62
N CYS A 91 23.26 -23.81 7.14
CA CYS A 91 23.10 -23.57 8.57
C CYS A 91 22.14 -24.59 9.20
N ASP A 92 22.67 -25.50 9.99
CA ASP A 92 21.93 -26.52 10.72
C ASP A 92 21.82 -26.09 12.19
N HIS A 93 20.87 -25.17 12.44
CA HIS A 93 20.92 -24.24 13.57
C HIS A 93 20.86 -24.93 14.94
N ASP A 94 19.86 -25.78 15.17
CA ASP A 94 19.67 -26.43 16.47
C ASP A 94 20.58 -27.66 16.66
N ASN A 95 21.36 -28.03 15.64
CA ASN A 95 22.47 -28.99 15.73
C ASN A 95 23.85 -28.32 15.94
N GLY A 96 23.94 -26.97 15.97
CA GLY A 96 25.19 -26.25 16.26
C GLY A 96 26.31 -26.47 15.22
N ARG A 97 25.95 -26.49 13.93
CA ARG A 97 26.91 -26.74 12.84
C ARG A 97 26.50 -26.12 11.50
N ILE A 98 27.47 -25.92 10.63
CA ILE A 98 27.24 -25.83 9.18
C ILE A 98 27.55 -27.18 8.56
N GLN A 99 26.62 -27.70 7.76
CA GLN A 99 26.85 -28.83 6.87
C GLN A 99 27.21 -28.31 5.48
N VAL A 100 28.23 -28.89 4.85
CA VAL A 100 28.65 -28.55 3.48
C VAL A 100 28.41 -29.74 2.56
N PHE A 101 27.76 -29.50 1.43
CA PHE A 101 27.44 -30.50 0.41
C PHE A 101 28.11 -30.19 -0.92
N THR A 102 28.41 -31.24 -1.66
CA THR A 102 28.83 -31.19 -3.08
C THR A 102 27.67 -30.77 -3.99
N PRO A 103 27.94 -30.30 -5.23
CA PRO A 103 26.89 -30.00 -6.21
C PRO A 103 25.92 -31.16 -6.49
N ASP A 104 26.37 -32.42 -6.37
CA ASP A 104 25.56 -33.63 -6.55
C ASP A 104 24.85 -34.11 -5.26
N GLY A 105 24.93 -33.35 -4.16
CA GLY A 105 24.14 -33.56 -2.93
C GLY A 105 24.79 -34.46 -1.88
N LYS A 106 26.01 -34.95 -2.11
CA LYS A 106 26.75 -35.72 -1.10
C LYS A 106 27.32 -34.80 -0.02
N HIS A 107 27.21 -35.21 1.24
CA HIS A 107 27.88 -34.56 2.36
C HIS A 107 29.40 -34.52 2.13
N ALA A 108 30.02 -33.37 2.40
CA ALA A 108 31.44 -33.11 2.12
C ALA A 108 32.22 -32.69 3.39
N LYS A 109 31.61 -31.89 4.28
CA LYS A 109 32.24 -31.44 5.53
C LYS A 109 31.19 -31.00 6.54
N THR A 110 31.51 -31.17 7.83
CA THR A 110 30.80 -30.53 8.95
C THR A 110 31.72 -29.48 9.57
N ILE A 111 31.19 -28.29 9.87
CA ILE A 111 31.89 -27.18 10.51
C ILE A 111 31.15 -26.84 11.81
N PRO A 112 31.71 -27.13 13.01
CA PRO A 112 31.09 -26.78 14.28
C PRO A 112 31.02 -25.27 14.49
N ILE A 113 29.83 -24.74 14.81
CA ILE A 113 29.59 -23.34 15.15
C ILE A 113 28.24 -23.23 15.87
N ASP A 114 28.18 -22.55 17.01
CA ASP A 114 26.95 -22.51 17.85
C ASP A 114 25.81 -21.77 17.11
N ARG A 115 24.62 -22.38 17.03
CA ARG A 115 23.37 -21.80 16.47
C ARG A 115 23.54 -20.88 15.24
N PRO A 116 24.02 -21.39 14.08
CA PRO A 116 24.18 -20.59 12.87
C PRO A 116 22.82 -20.21 12.28
N GLY A 117 22.58 -18.91 12.10
CA GLY A 117 21.36 -18.38 11.49
C GLY A 117 21.52 -18.12 9.99
N GLN A 118 22.63 -17.51 9.59
CA GLN A 118 22.92 -17.15 8.20
C GLN A 118 24.39 -17.41 7.86
N VAL A 119 24.68 -17.89 6.65
CA VAL A 119 26.03 -18.06 6.09
C VAL A 119 26.14 -17.26 4.80
N SER A 120 27.34 -16.78 4.46
CA SER A 120 27.70 -16.38 3.10
C SER A 120 29.19 -16.60 2.81
N VAL A 121 29.54 -16.92 1.56
CA VAL A 121 30.91 -17.28 1.17
C VAL A 121 31.51 -16.24 0.21
N HIS A 122 32.68 -15.70 0.56
CA HIS A 122 33.36 -14.69 -0.24
C HIS A 122 33.97 -15.29 -1.50
N ARG A 123 33.32 -15.05 -2.64
CA ARG A 123 33.58 -15.68 -3.96
C ARG A 123 35.05 -15.70 -4.40
N LYS A 124 35.86 -14.71 -3.99
CA LYS A 124 37.27 -14.58 -4.39
C LYS A 124 38.28 -15.25 -3.44
N SER A 125 37.95 -15.40 -2.16
CA SER A 125 38.89 -15.94 -1.14
C SER A 125 38.45 -17.27 -0.53
N GLY A 126 37.20 -17.68 -0.76
CA GLY A 126 36.62 -18.86 -0.10
C GLY A 126 36.31 -18.67 1.39
N SER A 127 36.53 -17.48 1.94
CA SER A 127 36.29 -17.17 3.35
C SER A 127 34.80 -17.15 3.67
N ILE A 128 34.42 -17.75 4.79
CA ILE A 128 33.02 -18.03 5.15
C ILE A 128 32.62 -17.08 6.28
N TYR A 129 31.59 -16.28 6.06
CA TYR A 129 31.02 -15.39 7.06
C TYR A 129 29.76 -16.05 7.59
N VAL A 130 29.61 -16.13 8.90
CA VAL A 130 28.48 -16.79 9.56
C VAL A 130 27.90 -15.85 10.60
N MET A 131 26.62 -15.50 10.50
CA MET A 131 25.85 -14.88 11.58
C MET A 131 25.22 -15.98 12.42
N HIS A 132 25.51 -15.97 13.72
CA HIS A 132 25.20 -17.05 14.66
C HIS A 132 24.96 -16.54 16.07
N THR A 133 24.42 -17.38 16.95
CA THR A 133 24.20 -17.05 18.37
C THR A 133 25.10 -17.92 19.25
N THR A 134 25.99 -17.29 20.01
CA THR A 134 26.96 -17.96 20.88
C THR A 134 26.76 -17.56 22.35
N ARG A 135 27.18 -18.43 23.28
CA ARG A 135 27.33 -18.04 24.70
C ARG A 135 28.63 -17.26 24.93
N VAL A 136 28.57 -16.15 25.65
CA VAL A 136 29.74 -15.40 26.17
C VAL A 136 29.47 -15.03 27.63
N GLN A 137 30.33 -15.46 28.55
CA GLN A 137 30.16 -15.26 30.01
C GLN A 137 28.75 -15.66 30.53
N GLY A 138 28.16 -16.71 29.93
CA GLY A 138 26.81 -17.19 30.24
C GLY A 138 25.68 -16.49 29.50
N ALA A 139 25.87 -15.22 29.09
CA ALA A 139 24.93 -14.46 28.27
C ALA A 139 24.86 -14.98 26.83
N SER A 140 23.75 -14.71 26.14
CA SER A 140 23.56 -15.02 24.72
C SER A 140 23.96 -13.81 23.88
N VAL A 141 24.83 -14.01 22.88
CA VAL A 141 25.36 -12.94 22.03
C VAL A 141 25.19 -13.32 20.56
N ASN A 142 24.65 -12.41 19.76
CA ASN A 142 24.59 -12.56 18.30
C ASN A 142 25.90 -12.06 17.70
N ARG A 143 26.51 -12.88 16.84
CA ARG A 143 27.88 -12.72 16.36
C ARG A 143 27.96 -12.98 14.86
N ILE A 144 28.74 -12.17 14.15
CA ILE A 144 29.24 -12.52 12.82
C ILE A 144 30.67 -13.01 12.99
N SER A 145 30.94 -14.28 12.66
CA SER A 145 32.30 -14.85 12.63
C SER A 145 32.77 -15.01 11.19
N LYS A 146 34.02 -14.62 10.92
CA LYS A 146 34.75 -14.96 9.69
C LYS A 146 35.56 -16.23 9.93
N LEU A 147 35.42 -17.21 9.06
CA LEU A 147 36.23 -18.42 9.00
C LEU A 147 37.12 -18.37 7.75
N MET A 148 38.36 -18.88 7.85
CA MET A 148 39.41 -18.64 6.84
C MET A 148 39.05 -19.18 5.44
N SER A 149 38.72 -20.47 5.32
CA SER A 149 38.26 -21.09 4.06
C SER A 149 37.46 -22.39 4.30
N TYR A 150 37.05 -23.08 3.22
CA TYR A 150 36.53 -24.45 3.30
C TYR A 150 37.55 -25.43 3.89
N GLU A 151 38.79 -25.33 3.42
CA GLU A 151 39.89 -26.24 3.71
C GLU A 151 40.25 -26.14 5.20
N ILE A 152 40.40 -24.89 5.69
CA ILE A 152 40.68 -24.55 7.09
C ILE A 152 39.53 -23.68 7.63
N PRO A 153 38.43 -24.29 8.14
CA PRO A 153 37.26 -23.56 8.62
C PRO A 153 37.45 -23.04 10.07
N ALA A 154 38.64 -22.53 10.38
CA ALA A 154 38.94 -21.92 11.68
C ALA A 154 38.44 -20.47 11.71
N VAL A 155 37.87 -20.04 12.85
CA VAL A 155 37.47 -18.65 13.06
C VAL A 155 38.71 -17.76 13.12
N GLU A 156 38.79 -16.77 12.23
CA GLU A 156 39.88 -15.81 12.13
C GLU A 156 39.60 -14.52 12.90
N SER A 157 38.37 -14.03 12.81
CA SER A 157 37.87 -12.80 13.44
C SER A 157 36.36 -12.88 13.66
N PHE A 158 35.82 -11.98 14.46
CA PHE A 158 34.39 -11.86 14.68
C PHE A 158 33.97 -10.42 15.03
N ILE A 159 32.67 -10.16 14.93
CA ILE A 159 32.00 -8.93 15.37
C ILE A 159 30.79 -9.34 16.19
N ASP A 160 30.61 -8.76 17.38
CA ASP A 160 29.37 -8.89 18.14
C ASP A 160 28.37 -7.80 17.70
N CYS A 161 27.12 -8.19 17.50
CA CYS A 161 26.05 -7.33 16.99
C CYS A 161 24.73 -7.63 17.73
N PRO A 162 23.77 -6.70 17.84
CA PRO A 162 22.51 -6.98 18.54
C PRO A 162 21.65 -8.04 17.82
N GLY A 163 21.78 -8.20 16.49
CA GLY A 163 21.17 -9.29 15.73
C GLY A 163 20.83 -8.90 14.29
N GLY A 164 19.87 -9.59 13.68
CA GLY A 164 19.27 -9.22 12.39
C GLY A 164 19.75 -10.04 11.20
N HIS A 165 20.23 -9.38 10.14
CA HIS A 165 20.66 -9.99 8.88
C HIS A 165 21.96 -9.38 8.34
N MET A 166 22.69 -10.14 7.52
CA MET A 166 23.85 -9.65 6.78
C MET A 166 23.71 -9.85 5.27
N ALA A 167 24.44 -9.03 4.49
CA ALA A 167 24.72 -9.28 3.08
C ALA A 167 26.22 -9.04 2.82
N LEU A 168 26.85 -9.96 2.09
CA LEU A 168 28.28 -9.95 1.79
C LEU A 168 28.52 -9.45 0.37
N ASP A 169 29.09 -8.25 0.24
CA ASP A 169 29.69 -7.81 -1.02
C ASP A 169 31.07 -8.49 -1.16
N SER A 170 31.16 -9.34 -2.18
CA SER A 170 32.35 -10.09 -2.58
C SER A 170 32.91 -9.64 -3.94
N TRP A 171 32.43 -8.52 -4.48
CA TRP A 171 32.88 -7.94 -5.74
C TRP A 171 33.99 -6.91 -5.53
N THR A 172 34.11 -6.31 -4.34
CA THR A 172 35.22 -5.45 -3.93
C THR A 172 36.55 -6.20 -3.75
N ALA A 173 37.65 -5.45 -3.54
CA ALA A 173 38.98 -6.03 -3.27
C ALA A 173 39.16 -6.48 -1.81
N LYS A 174 38.56 -5.73 -0.88
CA LYS A 174 38.36 -6.12 0.52
C LYS A 174 36.90 -6.55 0.71
N PRO A 175 36.61 -7.67 1.40
CA PRO A 175 35.24 -8.06 1.74
C PRO A 175 34.47 -6.95 2.44
N ARG A 176 33.18 -6.78 2.11
CA ARG A 176 32.30 -5.80 2.77
C ARG A 176 31.03 -6.47 3.31
N LEU A 177 30.73 -6.21 4.57
CA LEU A 177 29.53 -6.68 5.26
C LEU A 177 28.55 -5.52 5.38
N TRP A 178 27.40 -5.66 4.74
CA TRP A 178 26.21 -4.88 5.05
C TRP A 178 25.47 -5.59 6.17
N ILE A 179 25.22 -4.90 7.29
CA ILE A 179 24.54 -5.46 8.45
C ILE A 179 23.27 -4.65 8.68
N HIS A 180 22.13 -5.34 8.81
CA HIS A 180 20.88 -4.75 9.24
C HIS A 180 20.49 -5.29 10.62
N ASP A 181 20.50 -4.41 11.63
CA ASP A 181 20.17 -4.74 13.03
C ASP A 181 19.02 -3.88 13.61
N GLY A 182 18.18 -3.33 12.73
CA GLY A 182 17.24 -2.24 13.02
C GLY A 182 17.71 -0.90 12.46
N ASN A 183 19.01 -0.78 12.14
CA ASN A 183 19.58 0.21 11.24
C ASN A 183 20.51 -0.51 10.24
N VAL A 184 20.95 0.17 9.17
CA VAL A 184 21.91 -0.38 8.20
C VAL A 184 23.32 0.15 8.50
N ARG A 185 24.32 -0.72 8.47
CA ARG A 185 25.75 -0.36 8.57
C ARG A 185 26.57 -1.07 7.50
N ILE A 186 27.63 -0.43 7.03
CA ILE A 186 28.60 -1.01 6.09
C ILE A 186 29.95 -1.12 6.79
N LEU A 187 30.48 -2.35 6.88
CA LEU A 187 31.81 -2.64 7.40
C LEU A 187 32.69 -3.19 6.29
N GLU A 188 33.97 -2.84 6.28
CA GLU A 188 34.99 -3.35 5.35
C GLU A 188 36.10 -4.05 6.12
N GLU A 189 36.60 -5.17 5.62
CA GLU A 189 37.67 -5.92 6.27
C GLU A 189 39.00 -5.15 6.25
N ASP A 190 39.68 -5.13 7.40
CA ASP A 190 41.00 -4.52 7.58
C ASP A 190 41.91 -5.45 8.41
N GLY A 191 42.55 -6.39 7.70
CA GLY A 191 43.29 -7.48 8.33
C GLY A 191 42.35 -8.39 9.13
N LYS A 192 42.59 -8.51 10.44
CA LYS A 192 41.73 -9.28 11.36
C LYS A 192 40.65 -8.46 12.04
N GLN A 193 40.45 -7.21 11.62
CA GLN A 193 39.45 -6.29 12.15
C GLN A 193 38.47 -5.86 11.05
N PHE A 194 37.40 -5.18 11.45
CA PHE A 194 36.41 -4.61 10.53
C PHE A 194 36.31 -3.10 10.75
N ARG A 195 36.57 -2.34 9.69
CA ARG A 195 36.50 -0.88 9.65
C ARG A 195 35.10 -0.46 9.24
N LYS A 196 34.43 0.36 10.06
CA LYS A 196 33.14 0.96 9.69
C LYS A 196 33.34 1.95 8.55
N LEU A 197 32.62 1.77 7.44
CA LEU A 197 32.59 2.69 6.30
C LEU A 197 31.42 3.68 6.40
N ALA A 198 30.26 3.18 6.82
CA ALA A 198 29.00 3.91 6.86
C ALA A 198 28.11 3.34 7.97
N ASP A 199 27.26 4.18 8.53
CA ASP A 199 26.29 3.82 9.58
C ASP A 199 25.08 4.74 9.42
N PHE A 200 24.01 4.20 8.86
CA PHE A 200 22.86 5.00 8.44
C PHE A 200 22.15 5.64 9.66
N ALA A 201 22.36 5.10 10.87
CA ALA A 201 21.91 5.73 12.12
C ALA A 201 22.73 6.99 12.47
N GLU A 202 24.05 6.96 12.24
CA GLU A 202 24.94 8.11 12.48
C GLU A 202 24.80 9.16 11.38
N GLU A 203 24.58 8.75 10.12
CA GLU A 203 24.27 9.66 9.01
C GLU A 203 22.94 10.38 9.25
N VAL A 204 21.87 9.65 9.58
CA VAL A 204 20.59 10.27 9.98
C VAL A 204 20.79 11.18 11.21
N LYS A 205 21.56 10.76 12.22
CA LYS A 205 21.85 11.61 13.39
C LYS A 205 22.64 12.87 13.03
N ALA A 206 23.58 12.81 12.09
CA ALA A 206 24.32 13.97 11.62
C ALA A 206 23.43 14.94 10.84
N GLU A 207 22.49 14.44 10.01
CA GLU A 207 21.49 15.29 9.35
C GLU A 207 20.45 15.85 10.35
N VAL A 208 20.05 15.08 11.38
CA VAL A 208 19.25 15.57 12.52
C VAL A 208 19.95 16.74 13.20
N GLU A 209 21.26 16.62 13.48
CA GLU A 209 22.06 17.64 14.15
C GLU A 209 22.27 18.88 13.27
N LYS A 210 22.58 18.72 11.97
CA LYS A 210 22.61 19.82 10.99
C LYS A 210 21.26 20.54 10.88
N ALA A 211 20.16 19.81 10.94
CA ALA A 211 18.80 20.36 10.96
C ALA A 211 18.39 20.98 12.32
N GLY A 212 19.31 21.07 13.30
CA GLY A 212 19.04 21.68 14.61
C GLY A 212 18.30 20.76 15.59
N GLY A 213 18.53 19.45 15.51
CA GLY A 213 17.90 18.42 16.35
C GLY A 213 16.56 17.90 15.83
N LYS A 214 16.29 18.05 14.53
CA LYS A 214 14.91 18.15 14.00
C LYS A 214 14.66 17.44 12.65
N HIS A 215 15.05 16.16 12.50
CA HIS A 215 14.67 15.35 11.33
C HIS A 215 13.41 14.50 11.60
N PRO A 216 12.41 14.51 10.69
CA PRO A 216 11.22 13.67 10.83
C PRO A 216 11.49 12.23 10.34
N GLY A 217 12.01 11.39 11.23
CA GLY A 217 12.07 9.93 11.05
C GLY A 217 13.48 9.34 11.06
N GLY A 218 13.59 8.14 11.65
CA GLY A 218 14.72 7.23 11.44
C GLY A 218 14.46 6.30 10.25
N TRP A 219 15.49 5.57 9.80
CA TRP A 219 15.47 4.79 8.55
C TRP A 219 14.70 3.45 8.66
N SER A 220 13.46 3.49 9.15
CA SER A 220 12.55 2.35 9.08
C SER A 220 11.96 2.27 7.67
N GLY A 221 12.46 1.33 6.86
CA GLY A 221 11.89 0.96 5.53
C GLY A 221 10.46 0.38 5.57
N THR A 222 9.76 0.61 6.67
CA THR A 222 8.31 0.44 6.86
C THR A 222 7.71 1.76 7.31
N THR A 223 7.63 2.73 6.40
CA THR A 223 6.66 3.83 6.53
C THR A 223 5.29 3.19 6.78
N ARG A 224 4.72 3.38 7.99
CA ARG A 224 3.51 2.65 8.41
C ARG A 224 2.41 2.84 7.35
N ALA A 225 1.92 1.72 6.81
CA ALA A 225 1.14 1.69 5.58
C ALA A 225 -0.23 2.37 5.71
N GLY A 226 -0.25 3.70 5.57
CA GLY A 226 -1.43 4.56 5.65
C GLY A 226 -1.09 6.06 5.66
N ASN A 227 0.05 6.47 6.22
CA ASN A 227 0.33 7.89 6.53
C ASN A 227 0.99 8.70 5.40
N GLY A 228 0.71 8.37 4.13
CA GLY A 228 1.21 9.13 2.97
C GLY A 228 0.39 10.38 2.60
N LYS A 229 -0.58 10.77 3.45
CA LYS A 229 -1.54 11.85 3.20
C LYS A 229 -0.84 13.22 3.20
N ILE A 230 -1.26 14.09 2.28
CA ILE A 230 -0.73 15.43 2.05
C ILE A 230 -1.91 16.39 1.86
N ALA A 231 -1.87 17.52 2.56
CA ALA A 231 -2.73 18.67 2.29
C ALA A 231 -1.92 19.97 2.35
N CYS A 232 -2.14 20.87 1.40
CA CYS A 232 -1.52 22.20 1.40
C CYS A 232 -2.43 23.23 2.05
N ASP A 233 -1.84 24.09 2.89
CA ASP A 233 -2.43 25.33 3.36
C ASP A 233 -2.08 26.43 2.35
N PRO A 234 -3.06 26.95 1.60
CA PRO A 234 -2.82 27.96 0.55
C PRO A 234 -2.67 29.38 1.10
N THR A 235 -3.02 29.60 2.37
CA THR A 235 -2.94 30.92 3.03
C THR A 235 -1.60 31.11 3.73
N ARG A 236 -0.99 30.02 4.22
CA ARG A 236 0.31 30.02 4.90
C ARG A 236 1.47 29.52 4.04
N GLU A 237 1.19 29.04 2.82
CA GLU A 237 2.11 28.30 1.93
C GLU A 237 2.84 27.15 2.65
N GLN A 238 2.06 26.28 3.31
CA GLN A 238 2.57 25.14 4.09
C GLN A 238 2.02 23.81 3.56
N VAL A 239 2.74 22.71 3.80
CA VAL A 239 2.26 21.34 3.56
C VAL A 239 2.21 20.54 4.84
N TYR A 240 1.08 19.90 5.06
CA TYR A 240 0.79 19.01 6.18
C TYR A 240 0.89 17.57 5.70
N PHE A 241 1.96 16.89 6.10
CA PHE A 241 2.19 15.46 5.85
C PHE A 241 1.67 14.62 7.02
N ALA A 242 1.07 13.47 6.72
CA ALA A 242 0.53 12.54 7.71
C ALA A 242 -0.45 13.19 8.72
N ASN A 243 -1.17 14.22 8.29
CA ASN A 243 -2.07 15.07 9.09
C ASN A 243 -1.40 15.77 10.30
N SER A 244 -0.06 15.84 10.37
CA SER A 244 0.64 16.33 11.58
C SER A 244 1.95 17.07 11.30
N SER A 245 2.83 16.56 10.44
CA SER A 245 4.14 17.18 10.19
C SER A 245 4.03 18.31 9.18
N VAL A 246 4.43 19.52 9.59
CA VAL A 246 4.25 20.76 8.81
C VAL A 246 5.59 21.20 8.22
N PHE A 247 5.59 21.53 6.93
CA PHE A 247 6.74 22.07 6.22
C PHE A 247 6.35 23.35 5.46
N ASP A 248 7.28 24.28 5.35
CA ASP A 248 7.16 25.47 4.49
C ASP A 248 7.37 25.08 3.01
N LEU A 249 6.43 25.43 2.12
CA LEU A 249 6.47 25.03 0.71
C LEU A 249 7.62 25.67 -0.07
N LYS A 250 8.04 26.87 0.34
CA LYS A 250 8.98 27.72 -0.39
C LYS A 250 10.44 27.38 -0.12
N SER A 251 10.74 26.91 1.09
CA SER A 251 12.08 26.56 1.57
C SER A 251 12.26 25.07 1.85
N GLY A 252 11.17 24.30 1.96
CA GLY A 252 11.19 22.91 2.40
C GLY A 252 11.48 22.74 3.90
N ALA A 253 11.59 23.83 4.66
CA ALA A 253 11.95 23.78 6.07
C ALA A 253 10.83 23.12 6.91
N TRP A 254 11.19 22.16 7.77
CA TRP A 254 10.24 21.56 8.71
C TRP A 254 9.93 22.54 9.85
N LEU A 255 8.65 22.89 9.99
CA LEU A 255 8.16 23.87 10.96
C LEU A 255 7.77 23.22 12.30
N GLY A 256 7.48 21.91 12.30
CA GLY A 256 7.17 21.14 13.50
C GLY A 256 6.06 20.10 13.27
N ASN A 257 5.50 19.57 14.35
CA ASN A 257 4.30 18.75 14.32
C ASN A 257 3.15 19.48 15.01
N ILE A 258 1.97 19.55 14.38
CA ILE A 258 0.73 19.87 15.08
C ILE A 258 0.12 18.61 15.71
N ARG A 259 -0.60 18.78 16.83
CA ARG A 259 -1.34 17.70 17.50
C ARG A 259 -2.84 17.97 17.39
N LEU A 260 -3.49 17.34 16.42
CA LEU A 260 -4.93 17.46 16.22
C LEU A 260 -5.73 16.78 17.37
N PRO A 261 -6.92 17.29 17.75
CA PRO A 261 -7.78 16.63 18.72
C PRO A 261 -8.47 15.38 18.14
N GLY A 262 -8.25 14.22 18.77
CA GLY A 262 -8.88 12.96 18.34
C GLY A 262 -8.17 12.27 17.17
N VAL A 263 -8.87 11.34 16.51
CA VAL A 263 -8.34 10.57 15.37
C VAL A 263 -8.92 11.15 14.07
N ILE A 264 -8.13 11.99 13.41
CA ILE A 264 -8.45 12.61 12.12
C ILE A 264 -7.98 11.70 10.99
N ASP A 265 -8.88 11.34 10.07
CA ASP A 265 -8.54 10.48 8.94
C ASP A 265 -8.01 11.30 7.77
N ASP A 266 -8.75 12.31 7.31
CA ASP A 266 -8.37 13.17 6.18
C ASP A 266 -8.57 14.65 6.51
N ILE A 267 -7.84 15.51 5.81
CA ILE A 267 -7.89 16.97 5.99
C ILE A 267 -7.97 17.73 4.67
N ALA A 268 -8.58 18.91 4.69
CA ALA A 268 -8.61 19.86 3.58
C ALA A 268 -8.45 21.30 4.10
N PHE A 269 -8.26 22.25 3.18
CA PHE A 269 -8.12 23.67 3.48
C PHE A 269 -9.00 24.52 2.56
N ASP A 270 -9.48 25.65 3.07
CA ASP A 270 -10.08 26.73 2.27
C ASP A 270 -9.12 27.92 2.10
N LYS A 271 -9.56 28.95 1.36
CA LYS A 271 -8.75 30.15 1.06
C LYS A 271 -8.57 31.10 2.26
N GLN A 272 -9.27 30.87 3.37
CA GLN A 272 -9.02 31.58 4.64
C GLN A 272 -7.95 30.85 5.48
N GLY A 273 -7.52 29.66 5.07
CA GLY A 273 -6.55 28.86 5.80
C GLY A 273 -7.17 28.17 7.01
N TYR A 274 -8.50 27.97 7.04
CA TYR A 274 -9.07 27.02 7.99
C TYR A 274 -8.78 25.59 7.52
N MET A 275 -8.43 24.74 8.46
CA MET A 275 -8.30 23.31 8.26
C MET A 275 -9.63 22.63 8.57
N HIS A 276 -10.07 21.79 7.64
CA HIS A 276 -11.28 20.98 7.71
C HIS A 276 -10.87 19.54 7.99
N CYS A 277 -11.41 18.92 9.03
CA CYS A 277 -10.93 17.64 9.58
C CYS A 277 -12.04 16.58 9.59
N HIS A 278 -11.89 15.52 8.81
CA HIS A 278 -12.81 14.38 8.83
C HIS A 278 -12.43 13.38 9.94
N PHE A 279 -13.39 13.05 10.82
CA PHE A 279 -13.19 12.15 11.96
C PHE A 279 -13.30 10.68 11.56
N ASN A 280 -12.35 9.84 11.99
CA ASN A 280 -12.38 8.42 11.61
C ASN A 280 -13.59 7.69 12.25
N PRO A 281 -14.42 6.99 11.44
CA PRO A 281 -15.69 6.41 11.88
C PRO A 281 -15.56 5.23 12.85
N GLY A 282 -14.34 4.70 13.06
CA GLY A 282 -14.08 3.60 14.00
C GLY A 282 -13.97 4.02 15.48
N PHE A 283 -13.83 5.32 15.78
CA PHE A 283 -13.47 5.77 17.14
C PHE A 283 -14.26 6.99 17.66
N TYR A 284 -14.67 7.92 16.79
CA TYR A 284 -15.34 9.18 17.19
C TYR A 284 -16.73 9.34 16.58
N GLN A 285 -17.47 10.39 16.97
CA GLN A 285 -18.71 10.75 16.28
C GLN A 285 -18.36 11.17 14.84
N GLN A 286 -19.23 10.80 13.90
CA GLN A 286 -18.94 10.90 12.46
C GLN A 286 -19.24 12.33 11.98
N GLY A 287 -18.28 12.97 11.31
CA GLY A 287 -18.47 14.34 10.82
C GLY A 287 -17.18 15.04 10.39
N VAL A 288 -17.33 16.32 10.02
CA VAL A 288 -16.23 17.24 9.67
C VAL A 288 -16.17 18.37 10.70
N GLY A 289 -15.07 18.44 11.43
CA GLY A 289 -14.72 19.59 12.28
C GLY A 289 -13.95 20.66 11.50
N ARG A 290 -13.87 21.88 12.03
CA ARG A 290 -13.11 22.99 11.42
C ARG A 290 -12.32 23.78 12.46
N LEU A 291 -11.10 24.20 12.10
CA LEU A 291 -10.16 24.89 12.99
C LEU A 291 -9.22 25.85 12.24
N ASP A 292 -8.64 26.81 12.96
CA ASP A 292 -7.47 27.58 12.55
C ASP A 292 -6.19 26.85 13.03
N PRO A 293 -5.30 26.42 12.10
CA PRO A 293 -4.05 25.71 12.42
C PRO A 293 -2.84 26.63 12.65
N GLY A 294 -3.07 27.92 12.92
CA GLY A 294 -2.03 28.89 13.27
C GLY A 294 -1.32 28.60 14.61
N GLN A 295 -0.56 29.58 15.11
CA GLN A 295 0.33 29.42 16.28
C GLN A 295 -0.34 28.86 17.56
N ARG A 296 -1.66 28.94 17.67
CA ARG A 296 -2.47 28.18 18.63
C ARG A 296 -3.64 27.57 17.86
N LEU A 297 -3.74 26.24 17.88
CA LEU A 297 -4.90 25.51 17.37
C LEU A 297 -6.18 26.09 18.01
N ARG A 298 -7.12 26.55 17.18
CA ARG A 298 -8.38 27.13 17.61
C ARG A 298 -9.54 26.52 16.83
N GLU A 299 -10.53 25.97 17.53
CA GLU A 299 -11.77 25.53 16.88
C GLU A 299 -12.49 26.72 16.22
N CYS A 300 -13.03 26.49 15.03
CA CYS A 300 -13.80 27.46 14.25
C CYS A 300 -15.11 26.79 13.81
N PRO A 301 -16.08 26.67 14.74
CA PRO A 301 -17.31 25.90 14.56
C PRO A 301 -18.08 26.27 13.28
N TYR A 302 -18.90 25.33 12.82
CA TYR A 302 -19.94 25.59 11.83
C TYR A 302 -21.22 26.07 12.51
N ASP A 303 -21.84 27.14 12.00
CA ASP A 303 -23.06 27.74 12.55
C ASP A 303 -24.26 26.76 12.58
N TYR A 304 -24.29 25.81 11.64
CA TYR A 304 -25.29 24.74 11.52
C TYR A 304 -24.73 23.36 11.94
N GLY A 305 -23.55 23.32 12.54
CA GLY A 305 -22.96 22.09 13.06
C GLY A 305 -23.59 21.64 14.38
N VAL A 306 -23.22 20.44 14.83
CA VAL A 306 -23.65 19.85 16.12
C VAL A 306 -22.44 19.59 17.02
N ASP A 307 -22.64 19.65 18.33
CA ASP A 307 -21.56 19.34 19.28
C ASP A 307 -21.24 17.83 19.29
N ALA A 308 -19.96 17.48 19.15
CA ALA A 308 -19.53 16.10 18.92
C ALA A 308 -18.24 15.77 19.68
N LYS A 309 -18.33 14.88 20.68
CA LYS A 309 -17.21 14.41 21.54
C LYS A 309 -16.22 15.50 22.00
N GLY A 310 -16.71 16.71 22.28
CA GLY A 310 -15.90 17.83 22.78
C GLY A 310 -15.46 18.85 21.72
N TRP A 311 -15.78 18.62 20.44
CA TRP A 311 -15.73 19.66 19.41
C TRP A 311 -17.06 20.41 19.34
N LEU A 312 -17.00 21.72 19.11
CA LEU A 312 -18.19 22.56 18.90
C LEU A 312 -18.53 22.70 17.41
N GLY A 313 -19.81 22.58 17.08
CA GLY A 313 -20.34 22.80 15.72
C GLY A 313 -19.63 22.00 14.62
N VAL A 314 -19.69 20.66 14.70
CA VAL A 314 -19.21 19.70 13.68
C VAL A 314 -20.29 19.45 12.63
N ILE A 315 -19.94 19.39 11.34
CA ILE A 315 -20.89 18.94 10.30
C ILE A 315 -21.25 17.47 10.55
N PRO A 316 -22.53 17.12 10.79
CA PRO A 316 -22.92 15.73 11.00
C PRO A 316 -23.02 14.97 9.67
N VAL A 317 -22.24 13.91 9.50
CA VAL A 317 -22.49 12.91 8.45
C VAL A 317 -23.29 11.74 9.02
N ARG A 318 -24.26 11.23 8.26
CA ARG A 318 -25.14 10.15 8.70
C ARG A 318 -24.64 8.78 8.24
N ASP A 319 -24.92 7.79 9.09
CA ASP A 319 -24.92 6.37 8.77
C ASP A 319 -23.70 5.86 7.96
N GLN A 320 -22.49 5.99 8.51
CA GLN A 320 -21.42 5.03 8.19
C GLN A 320 -21.49 3.86 9.20
N PRO A 321 -22.25 2.76 8.92
CA PRO A 321 -22.31 1.61 9.82
C PRO A 321 -20.92 0.95 9.94
N GLY A 322 -20.64 0.40 11.13
CA GLY A 322 -19.29 0.11 11.55
C GLY A 322 -18.52 -0.92 10.71
N ALA A 323 -17.23 -0.60 10.54
CA ALA A 323 -16.09 -1.48 10.24
C ALA A 323 -15.77 -1.86 8.78
N LYS A 324 -14.48 -1.62 8.47
CA LYS A 324 -13.61 -2.14 7.39
C LYS A 324 -13.57 -1.31 6.09
N PHE A 325 -12.31 -1.14 5.63
CA PHE A 325 -11.81 -0.42 4.46
C PHE A 325 -11.69 1.11 4.60
N PHE A 326 -10.51 1.64 4.21
CA PHE A 326 -10.17 3.07 4.15
C PHE A 326 -11.02 3.77 3.08
N GLN A 327 -11.50 4.99 3.37
CA GLN A 327 -12.27 5.82 2.45
C GLN A 327 -11.89 7.31 2.59
N ASP A 328 -10.85 7.72 1.86
CA ASP A 328 -10.37 9.10 1.83
C ASP A 328 -11.21 9.96 0.89
N GLY A 329 -11.71 11.12 1.35
CA GLY A 329 -12.50 11.99 0.48
C GLY A 329 -13.22 13.16 1.12
N ILE A 330 -12.49 14.08 1.77
CA ILE A 330 -12.98 15.44 2.00
C ILE A 330 -12.51 16.39 0.87
N GLY A 331 -13.44 17.15 0.29
CA GLY A 331 -13.19 18.21 -0.69
C GLY A 331 -13.70 19.55 -0.20
N VAL A 332 -12.93 20.63 -0.39
CA VAL A 332 -13.28 21.98 0.08
C VAL A 332 -12.96 23.00 -1.02
N ASN A 333 -13.86 23.94 -1.28
CA ASN A 333 -13.66 25.02 -2.26
C ASN A 333 -13.11 26.31 -1.62
N MET A 334 -12.79 27.34 -2.40
CA MET A 334 -12.20 28.59 -1.88
C MET A 334 -13.07 29.28 -0.82
N ARG A 335 -14.39 29.06 -0.85
CA ARG A 335 -15.35 29.66 0.09
C ARG A 335 -15.49 28.88 1.39
N GLY A 336 -14.90 27.69 1.50
CA GLY A 336 -15.12 26.77 2.61
C GLY A 336 -16.40 25.94 2.49
N ASP A 337 -17.05 25.88 1.31
CA ASP A 337 -18.10 24.88 1.10
C ASP A 337 -17.46 23.48 1.01
N VAL A 338 -18.11 22.46 1.60
CA VAL A 338 -17.56 21.12 1.78
C VAL A 338 -18.30 20.10 0.92
N ALA A 339 -17.56 19.17 0.31
CA ALA A 339 -18.08 17.91 -0.21
C ALA A 339 -17.42 16.75 0.55
N GLU A 340 -18.24 15.87 1.13
CA GLU A 340 -17.79 14.79 2.01
C GLU A 340 -18.28 13.43 1.52
N ASN A 341 -17.48 12.39 1.75
CA ASN A 341 -17.73 11.03 1.29
C ASN A 341 -18.55 10.21 2.32
N CYS A 342 -19.85 10.09 2.10
CA CYS A 342 -20.80 9.40 2.97
C CYS A 342 -21.08 7.97 2.49
N ASN A 343 -20.74 6.98 3.32
CA ASN A 343 -20.76 5.57 2.94
C ASN A 343 -22.15 4.90 3.20
N ILE A 344 -23.07 4.97 2.23
CA ILE A 344 -24.50 4.71 2.43
C ILE A 344 -24.94 3.34 1.86
N TYR A 345 -24.92 2.31 2.71
CA TYR A 345 -25.19 0.90 2.34
C TYR A 345 -26.61 0.43 2.65
N TYR A 346 -27.50 0.50 1.68
CA TYR A 346 -28.93 0.39 1.95
C TYR A 346 -29.64 -0.60 0.96
N ALA A 347 -30.94 -0.48 0.61
CA ALA A 347 -31.80 -1.31 -0.32
C ALA A 347 -33.28 -0.81 -0.42
N PRO A 348 -33.92 -0.57 -1.60
CA PRO A 348 -35.25 0.04 -1.66
C PRO A 348 -36.37 -0.96 -1.37
N LYS A 349 -37.55 -0.47 -0.94
CA LYS A 349 -38.65 -1.34 -0.51
C LYS A 349 -39.37 -1.97 -1.71
N ARG A 350 -38.99 -3.19 -2.05
CA ARG A 350 -39.77 -4.15 -2.85
C ARG A 350 -39.85 -5.45 -2.06
N ASP A 351 -41.05 -5.82 -1.63
CA ASP A 351 -41.24 -6.87 -0.63
C ASP A 351 -41.14 -8.31 -1.23
N ASP A 352 -41.07 -8.43 -2.56
CA ASP A 352 -40.90 -9.70 -3.30
C ASP A 352 -39.49 -9.90 -3.89
N ASP A 353 -38.96 -8.96 -4.69
CA ASP A 353 -37.65 -9.06 -5.37
C ASP A 353 -36.49 -9.48 -4.43
N ALA A 354 -36.51 -8.99 -3.19
CA ALA A 354 -35.46 -9.27 -2.20
C ALA A 354 -35.33 -10.76 -1.84
N LYS A 355 -36.40 -11.56 -1.97
CA LYS A 355 -36.36 -13.02 -1.74
C LYS A 355 -35.57 -13.75 -2.82
N GLU A 356 -35.75 -13.39 -4.09
CA GLU A 356 -35.06 -14.09 -5.19
C GLU A 356 -33.57 -13.76 -5.25
N PHE A 357 -33.18 -12.50 -5.09
CA PHE A 357 -31.78 -12.09 -5.22
C PHE A 357 -30.87 -12.64 -4.11
N SER A 358 -31.36 -12.74 -2.88
CA SER A 358 -30.65 -13.41 -1.78
C SER A 358 -30.38 -14.88 -2.13
N LEU A 359 -31.40 -15.57 -2.64
CA LEU A 359 -31.30 -16.98 -3.04
C LEU A 359 -30.40 -17.20 -4.26
N ALA A 360 -30.26 -16.25 -5.19
CA ALA A 360 -29.49 -16.44 -6.41
C ALA A 360 -27.97 -16.53 -6.15
N GLY A 361 -27.40 -15.54 -5.47
CA GLY A 361 -25.95 -15.47 -5.23
C GLY A 361 -25.44 -16.54 -4.26
N ASP A 362 -26.23 -16.87 -3.24
CA ASP A 362 -25.85 -17.86 -2.23
C ASP A 362 -26.00 -19.30 -2.75
N LYS A 363 -26.97 -19.58 -3.63
CA LYS A 363 -27.10 -20.89 -4.30
C LYS A 363 -25.83 -21.28 -5.05
N GLU A 364 -25.19 -20.36 -5.79
CA GLU A 364 -23.95 -20.66 -6.51
C GLU A 364 -22.77 -20.94 -5.55
N GLN A 365 -22.66 -20.19 -4.45
CA GLN A 365 -21.58 -20.38 -3.47
C GLN A 365 -21.75 -21.65 -2.64
N TRP A 366 -23.00 -22.04 -2.33
CA TRP A 366 -23.31 -23.29 -1.64
C TRP A 366 -23.24 -24.50 -2.57
N ALA A 367 -23.63 -24.39 -3.84
CA ALA A 367 -23.37 -25.41 -4.86
C ALA A 367 -21.87 -25.62 -5.11
N ALA A 368 -21.05 -24.57 -4.92
CA ALA A 368 -19.60 -24.65 -4.94
C ALA A 368 -18.96 -25.17 -3.62
N GLY A 369 -19.77 -25.54 -2.61
CA GLY A 369 -19.32 -26.17 -1.37
C GLY A 369 -18.57 -25.26 -0.39
N LYS A 370 -18.77 -23.94 -0.44
CA LYS A 370 -17.94 -22.95 0.30
C LYS A 370 -18.50 -22.44 1.64
N GLY A 371 -19.46 -23.15 2.23
CA GLY A 371 -20.03 -22.79 3.54
C GLY A 371 -20.32 -24.01 4.42
N ASN A 372 -19.76 -24.03 5.62
CA ASN A 372 -19.97 -24.97 6.73
C ASN A 372 -19.48 -24.27 8.02
N ASP A 373 -19.88 -24.78 9.19
CA ASP A 373 -19.09 -24.64 10.43
C ASP A 373 -18.80 -26.01 11.07
N ALA A 374 -18.12 -26.01 12.22
CA ALA A 374 -17.37 -27.16 12.72
C ALA A 374 -18.22 -28.35 13.20
N ASP A 375 -19.49 -28.14 13.55
CA ASP A 375 -20.42 -29.19 13.98
C ASP A 375 -21.27 -29.76 12.82
N GLY A 376 -21.02 -29.32 11.57
CA GLY A 376 -21.61 -29.88 10.36
C GLY A 376 -23.10 -29.54 10.12
N ASN A 377 -23.69 -28.66 10.94
CA ASN A 377 -25.10 -28.28 10.84
C ASN A 377 -25.35 -27.24 9.74
N ASN A 378 -25.69 -27.71 8.54
CA ASN A 378 -25.82 -26.87 7.35
C ASN A 378 -27.28 -26.75 6.87
N PHE A 379 -27.77 -25.52 6.68
CA PHE A 379 -29.07 -25.10 6.10
C PHE A 379 -30.37 -25.61 6.78
N ALA A 380 -30.48 -26.90 7.11
CA ALA A 380 -31.70 -27.54 7.61
C ALA A 380 -32.18 -26.94 8.95
N THR A 381 -31.28 -26.65 9.89
CA THR A 381 -31.63 -26.03 11.18
C THR A 381 -32.20 -24.63 11.00
N PHE A 382 -31.69 -23.87 10.04
CA PHE A 382 -32.21 -22.55 9.68
C PHE A 382 -33.59 -22.65 9.02
N GLN A 383 -33.77 -23.55 8.05
CA GLN A 383 -35.09 -23.83 7.46
C GLN A 383 -36.10 -24.28 8.51
N ALA A 384 -35.70 -25.13 9.46
CA ALA A 384 -36.56 -25.60 10.54
C ALA A 384 -37.03 -24.47 11.46
N ASP A 385 -36.17 -23.50 11.79
CA ASP A 385 -36.58 -22.32 12.58
C ASP A 385 -37.55 -21.42 11.80
N ILE A 386 -37.26 -21.12 10.54
CA ILE A 386 -38.16 -20.34 9.66
C ILE A 386 -39.53 -21.03 9.53
N GLN A 387 -39.56 -22.34 9.27
CA GLN A 387 -40.80 -23.11 9.15
C GLN A 387 -41.56 -23.20 10.49
N ARG A 388 -40.86 -23.29 11.63
CA ARG A 388 -41.46 -23.27 12.97
C ARG A 388 -42.22 -21.97 13.22
N ARG A 389 -41.61 -20.82 12.90
CA ARG A 389 -42.19 -19.47 13.07
C ARG A 389 -43.39 -19.23 12.17
N LEU A 390 -43.29 -19.62 10.89
CA LEU A 390 -44.43 -19.56 9.98
C LEU A 390 -45.61 -20.43 10.48
N LYS A 391 -45.33 -21.52 11.21
CA LYS A 391 -46.34 -22.39 11.83
C LYS A 391 -46.97 -21.84 13.11
N THR A 392 -46.30 -20.92 13.82
CA THR A 392 -46.85 -20.19 14.97
C THR A 392 -47.62 -18.92 14.56
N GLY A 393 -47.66 -18.60 13.26
CA GLY A 393 -48.27 -17.38 12.74
C GLY A 393 -47.37 -16.14 12.86
N GLU A 394 -46.08 -16.31 13.13
CA GLU A 394 -45.10 -15.22 13.10
C GLU A 394 -44.83 -14.79 11.66
N GLU A 395 -45.00 -13.49 11.36
CA GLU A 395 -44.63 -12.92 10.07
C GLU A 395 -43.10 -12.82 9.94
N VAL A 396 -42.49 -13.71 9.14
CA VAL A 396 -41.04 -13.78 8.97
C VAL A 396 -40.57 -12.81 7.88
N TYR A 397 -40.20 -11.60 8.28
CA TYR A 397 -39.69 -10.55 7.40
C TYR A 397 -38.16 -10.63 7.18
N TRP A 398 -37.72 -10.60 5.93
CA TRP A 398 -36.31 -10.55 5.55
C TRP A 398 -35.76 -9.11 5.57
N ILE A 399 -35.71 -8.51 6.77
CA ILE A 399 -35.31 -7.12 6.99
C ILE A 399 -33.88 -7.07 7.53
N ARG A 400 -32.93 -6.48 6.78
CA ARG A 400 -31.77 -5.84 7.41
C ARG A 400 -32.30 -4.68 8.27
N PRO A 401 -31.84 -4.43 9.52
CA PRO A 401 -32.61 -3.67 10.53
C PRO A 401 -33.03 -2.20 10.29
N LYS A 402 -32.90 -1.64 9.07
CA LYS A 402 -33.41 -0.32 8.65
C LYS A 402 -34.01 -0.40 7.23
N PRO A 403 -35.31 -0.08 7.02
CA PRO A 403 -35.90 0.19 5.69
C PRO A 403 -35.69 1.64 5.20
N GLY A 404 -35.98 1.93 3.91
CA GLY A 404 -36.02 3.30 3.33
C GLY A 404 -34.74 3.84 2.63
N VAL A 405 -34.20 3.10 1.65
CA VAL A 405 -32.75 2.75 1.66
C VAL A 405 -32.34 2.34 0.18
N PRO A 406 -31.11 2.51 -0.41
CA PRO A 406 -30.68 1.83 -1.67
C PRO A 406 -29.28 1.11 -1.75
N LEU A 407 -29.05 0.16 -2.68
CA LEU A 407 -28.16 -1.03 -2.50
C LEU A 407 -26.66 -0.99 -2.93
N LEU A 408 -26.07 0.11 -3.42
CA LEU A 408 -24.66 0.10 -3.87
C LEU A 408 -23.85 1.38 -3.57
N GLY A 409 -22.90 1.25 -2.64
CA GLY A 409 -21.66 2.04 -2.60
C GLY A 409 -21.71 3.40 -1.91
N ALA A 410 -20.60 4.14 -2.03
CA ALA A 410 -20.44 5.44 -1.39
C ALA A 410 -21.24 6.55 -2.09
N THR A 411 -21.54 7.61 -1.36
CA THR A 411 -22.23 8.81 -1.85
C THR A 411 -21.44 10.07 -1.50
N ILE A 412 -21.64 11.16 -2.24
CA ILE A 412 -21.06 12.47 -1.90
C ILE A 412 -22.18 13.36 -1.38
N TRP A 413 -21.99 13.97 -0.21
CA TRP A 413 -22.90 14.97 0.36
C TRP A 413 -22.23 16.34 0.30
N THR A 414 -23.00 17.42 0.12
CA THR A 414 -22.42 18.78 0.10
C THR A 414 -23.05 19.71 1.12
N PHE A 415 -22.20 20.56 1.71
CA PHE A 415 -22.55 21.51 2.76
C PHE A 415 -22.05 22.91 2.37
N ASN A 416 -22.74 23.97 2.80
CA ASN A 416 -22.24 25.33 2.66
C ASN A 416 -21.12 25.62 3.69
N ARG A 417 -20.41 26.75 3.54
CA ARG A 417 -19.36 27.17 4.49
C ARG A 417 -19.80 27.36 5.94
N ASN A 418 -21.11 27.40 6.21
CA ASN A 418 -21.70 27.52 7.55
C ASN A 418 -22.09 26.14 8.11
N GLY A 419 -21.88 25.06 7.37
CA GLY A 419 -22.18 23.67 7.73
C GLY A 419 -23.60 23.20 7.40
N GLU A 420 -24.40 24.04 6.75
CA GLU A 420 -25.76 23.70 6.35
C GLU A 420 -25.73 22.75 5.15
N LEU A 421 -26.51 21.66 5.22
CA LEU A 421 -26.63 20.66 4.15
C LEU A 421 -27.28 21.29 2.90
N ARG A 422 -26.59 21.25 1.76
CA ARG A 422 -27.11 21.70 0.45
C ARG A 422 -27.74 20.55 -0.34
N ASP A 423 -26.97 19.48 -0.53
CA ASP A 423 -27.39 18.32 -1.32
C ASP A 423 -27.07 17.03 -0.57
N GLU A 424 -28.11 16.41 0.00
CA GLU A 424 -28.07 15.03 0.49
C GLU A 424 -27.90 14.08 -0.71
N SER A 425 -26.86 13.25 -0.68
CA SER A 425 -26.48 12.34 -1.78
C SER A 425 -26.44 13.04 -3.15
N ALA A 426 -25.64 14.11 -3.26
CA ALA A 426 -25.33 14.81 -4.50
C ALA A 426 -24.80 13.86 -5.60
N VAL A 427 -24.01 12.85 -5.23
CA VAL A 427 -23.59 11.78 -6.15
C VAL A 427 -23.79 10.41 -5.51
N ILE A 428 -24.37 9.46 -6.26
CA ILE A 428 -24.39 8.03 -5.90
C ILE A 428 -23.32 7.31 -6.71
N THR A 429 -22.24 6.86 -6.07
CA THR A 429 -20.99 6.48 -6.77
C THR A 429 -20.85 4.96 -7.03
N GLY A 430 -21.78 4.13 -6.57
CA GLY A 430 -21.85 2.71 -6.92
C GLY A 430 -20.63 1.86 -6.51
N GLY A 431 -19.73 2.36 -5.67
CA GLY A 431 -18.45 1.70 -5.35
C GLY A 431 -17.59 2.49 -4.38
N LEU A 432 -16.27 2.36 -4.50
CA LEU A 432 -15.29 3.21 -3.82
C LEU A 432 -14.95 4.42 -4.71
N ILE A 433 -14.83 5.58 -4.09
CA ILE A 433 -14.15 6.75 -4.67
C ILE A 433 -12.81 6.98 -3.97
N ASN A 434 -11.87 7.55 -4.71
CA ASN A 434 -10.56 7.97 -4.21
C ASN A 434 -10.51 9.52 -4.25
N GLY A 435 -11.06 10.15 -3.22
CA GLY A 435 -11.14 11.61 -3.15
C GLY A 435 -12.29 12.24 -3.96
N VAL A 436 -12.68 13.43 -3.49
CA VAL A 436 -13.60 14.36 -4.14
C VAL A 436 -13.06 15.79 -3.96
N MET A 437 -13.27 16.65 -4.96
CA MET A 437 -13.13 18.09 -4.87
C MET A 437 -14.47 18.74 -5.25
N ILE A 438 -14.75 19.93 -4.72
CA ILE A 438 -15.92 20.76 -5.02
C ILE A 438 -15.44 22.13 -5.50
N ASP A 439 -16.20 22.78 -6.39
CA ASP A 439 -15.90 24.14 -6.86
C ASP A 439 -16.97 25.17 -6.47
N GLU A 440 -16.78 26.40 -6.93
CA GLU A 440 -17.64 27.55 -6.61
C GLU A 440 -19.03 27.52 -7.27
N ALA A 441 -19.27 26.68 -8.28
CA ALA A 441 -20.62 26.43 -8.79
C ALA A 441 -21.36 25.37 -7.94
N GLY A 442 -20.59 24.52 -7.26
CA GLY A 442 -21.04 23.27 -6.65
C GLY A 442 -20.95 22.09 -7.63
N SER A 443 -20.16 22.18 -8.70
CA SER A 443 -19.78 21.00 -9.48
C SER A 443 -18.75 20.19 -8.69
N LEU A 444 -18.83 18.87 -8.81
CA LEU A 444 -18.02 17.91 -8.08
C LEU A 444 -17.08 17.16 -9.03
N TYR A 445 -15.86 16.93 -8.55
CA TYR A 445 -14.74 16.37 -9.30
C TYR A 445 -14.24 15.16 -8.51
N LEU A 446 -14.48 13.95 -8.98
CA LEU A 446 -14.29 12.71 -8.21
C LEU A 446 -13.56 11.65 -9.02
N VAL A 447 -12.73 10.82 -8.38
CA VAL A 447 -12.14 9.62 -9.02
C VAL A 447 -12.90 8.39 -8.55
N ASN A 448 -13.53 7.71 -9.51
CA ASN A 448 -14.33 6.51 -9.28
C ASN A 448 -13.62 5.25 -9.82
N ASN A 449 -13.89 4.10 -9.19
CA ASN A 449 -13.14 2.86 -9.44
C ASN A 449 -13.44 2.12 -10.76
N ARG A 450 -14.29 2.67 -11.64
CA ARG A 450 -14.62 2.08 -12.96
C ARG A 450 -13.68 2.59 -14.05
N VAL A 451 -13.25 1.69 -14.95
CA VAL A 451 -12.41 2.01 -16.11
C VAL A 451 -13.24 2.66 -17.20
N ARG A 452 -12.78 3.76 -17.82
CA ARG A 452 -13.48 4.38 -18.95
C ARG A 452 -13.41 3.51 -20.20
N LEU A 453 -14.51 3.45 -20.95
CA LEU A 453 -14.60 2.81 -22.25
C LEU A 453 -14.36 3.83 -23.38
N PHE A 454 -13.60 3.42 -24.39
CA PHE A 454 -13.45 4.10 -25.67
C PHE A 454 -13.78 3.10 -26.78
N ASN A 455 -14.80 3.41 -27.60
CA ASN A 455 -15.31 2.51 -28.65
C ASN A 455 -15.57 1.07 -28.15
N GLY A 456 -16.19 0.95 -26.96
CA GLY A 456 -16.50 -0.33 -26.30
C GLY A 456 -15.31 -1.08 -25.70
N LYS A 457 -14.10 -0.50 -25.67
CA LYS A 457 -12.89 -1.11 -25.10
C LYS A 457 -12.41 -0.34 -23.88
N PRO A 458 -11.92 -1.00 -22.81
CA PRO A 458 -11.28 -0.33 -21.68
C PRO A 458 -10.16 0.62 -22.11
N PHE A 459 -9.99 1.71 -21.37
CA PHE A 459 -8.82 2.57 -21.49
C PHE A 459 -7.54 1.75 -21.31
N LEU A 460 -6.56 1.95 -22.20
CA LEU A 460 -5.33 1.15 -22.28
C LEU A 460 -5.55 -0.38 -22.38
N ALA A 461 -6.67 -0.84 -22.95
CA ALA A 461 -6.96 -2.27 -23.13
C ALA A 461 -5.80 -3.03 -23.79
N GLY A 462 -5.52 -4.24 -23.29
CA GLY A 462 -4.38 -5.07 -23.67
C GLY A 462 -3.03 -4.65 -23.07
N ARG A 463 -2.96 -3.60 -22.24
CA ARG A 463 -1.71 -3.06 -21.66
C ARG A 463 -1.58 -3.22 -20.14
N GLY A 464 -2.38 -4.07 -19.49
CA GLY A 464 -2.39 -4.18 -18.02
C GLY A 464 -1.13 -4.79 -17.40
N GLY A 465 -0.37 -5.59 -18.17
CA GLY A 465 0.91 -6.14 -17.75
C GLY A 465 0.79 -7.13 -16.59
N ILE A 466 1.67 -6.99 -15.59
CA ILE A 466 1.78 -7.86 -14.41
C ILE A 466 1.63 -7.07 -13.08
N PHE A 467 1.28 -5.79 -13.13
CA PHE A 467 1.35 -4.92 -11.95
C PHE A 467 0.25 -5.27 -10.92
N GLY A 468 0.67 -5.59 -9.70
CA GLY A 468 -0.24 -6.01 -8.62
C GLY A 468 -0.85 -7.41 -8.80
N ALA A 469 -0.36 -8.19 -9.76
CA ALA A 469 -0.87 -9.50 -10.09
C ALA A 469 -0.01 -10.63 -9.51
N GLY A 470 -0.59 -11.83 -9.32
CA GLY A 470 0.19 -13.05 -9.11
C GLY A 470 1.02 -13.39 -10.35
N LYS A 471 2.10 -14.18 -10.21
CA LYS A 471 3.06 -14.45 -11.30
C LYS A 471 2.43 -14.93 -12.62
N ASP A 472 1.33 -15.69 -12.54
CA ASP A 472 0.62 -16.24 -13.71
C ASP A 472 -0.48 -15.33 -14.27
N ALA A 473 -0.85 -14.27 -13.54
CA ALA A 473 -1.99 -13.43 -13.85
C ALA A 473 -1.60 -12.26 -14.77
N LYS A 474 -1.70 -12.47 -16.09
CA LYS A 474 -1.66 -11.38 -17.06
C LYS A 474 -2.91 -10.50 -16.89
N VAL A 475 -2.75 -9.35 -16.27
CA VAL A 475 -3.78 -8.31 -16.22
C VAL A 475 -3.92 -7.79 -17.65
N LYS A 476 -5.03 -8.13 -18.30
CA LYS A 476 -5.24 -7.77 -19.71
C LYS A 476 -5.34 -6.25 -19.88
N ASP A 477 -6.17 -5.63 -19.05
CA ASP A 477 -6.56 -4.22 -19.13
C ASP A 477 -6.20 -3.56 -17.78
N PRO A 478 -5.42 -2.45 -17.75
CA PRO A 478 -4.81 -1.94 -16.51
C PRO A 478 -5.83 -1.41 -15.51
N PHE A 479 -5.45 -1.44 -14.23
CA PHE A 479 -6.26 -0.98 -13.10
C PHE A 479 -6.33 0.56 -13.00
N THR A 480 -6.95 1.20 -13.99
CA THR A 480 -7.19 2.65 -14.04
C THR A 480 -8.64 2.98 -13.70
N GLY A 481 -8.87 3.94 -12.82
CA GLY A 481 -10.18 4.55 -12.63
C GLY A 481 -10.48 5.62 -13.67
N SER A 482 -11.64 6.23 -13.48
CA SER A 482 -12.09 7.39 -14.24
C SER A 482 -12.27 8.56 -13.30
N MET A 483 -11.70 9.70 -13.67
CA MET A 483 -12.09 10.98 -13.06
C MET A 483 -13.37 11.45 -13.75
N ILE A 484 -14.32 11.98 -12.98
CA ILE A 484 -15.63 12.40 -13.47
C ILE A 484 -15.90 13.79 -12.90
N LYS A 485 -16.33 14.71 -13.77
CA LYS A 485 -16.96 15.97 -13.37
C LYS A 485 -18.47 15.83 -13.52
N VAL A 486 -19.19 16.23 -12.49
CA VAL A 486 -20.64 16.25 -12.40
C VAL A 486 -21.07 17.61 -11.85
N GLY A 487 -22.30 18.03 -12.16
CA GLY A 487 -22.93 19.16 -11.47
C GLY A 487 -23.28 18.82 -10.02
N ARG A 488 -24.44 19.30 -9.54
CA ARG A 488 -24.92 19.02 -8.18
C ARG A 488 -25.58 17.66 -7.99
N ARG A 489 -25.92 16.96 -9.09
CA ARG A 489 -26.63 15.68 -9.08
C ARG A 489 -26.05 14.74 -10.13
N GLY A 490 -25.82 13.49 -9.75
CA GLY A 490 -25.48 12.40 -10.67
C GLY A 490 -25.44 11.03 -10.01
N SER A 491 -25.40 9.97 -10.81
CA SER A 491 -25.48 8.58 -10.32
C SER A 491 -24.68 7.62 -11.19
N ILE A 492 -24.21 6.52 -10.60
CA ILE A 492 -23.68 5.37 -11.35
C ILE A 492 -24.76 4.32 -11.53
N LEU A 493 -25.04 4.00 -12.80
CA LEU A 493 -25.98 2.98 -13.23
C LEU A 493 -25.19 1.77 -13.73
N SER A 494 -25.50 0.56 -13.24
CA SER A 494 -24.75 -0.68 -13.55
C SER A 494 -25.72 -1.75 -14.06
N ALA A 495 -25.46 -2.35 -15.22
CA ALA A 495 -26.38 -3.33 -15.83
C ALA A 495 -26.60 -4.56 -14.92
N ARG A 496 -25.56 -5.00 -14.20
CA ARG A 496 -25.60 -6.10 -13.23
C ARG A 496 -25.90 -5.66 -11.78
N SER A 497 -26.44 -4.46 -11.55
CA SER A 497 -26.97 -4.13 -10.22
C SER A 497 -28.18 -5.01 -9.90
N PRO A 498 -28.20 -5.75 -8.77
CA PRO A 498 -29.30 -6.66 -8.43
C PRO A 498 -30.59 -5.90 -8.09
N ILE A 499 -30.47 -4.69 -7.54
CA ILE A 499 -31.57 -3.74 -7.50
C ILE A 499 -31.13 -2.44 -8.17
N ARG A 500 -31.93 -1.96 -9.11
CA ARG A 500 -31.73 -0.70 -9.83
C ARG A 500 -32.60 0.38 -9.21
N LEU A 501 -32.08 1.61 -9.12
CA LEU A 501 -32.89 2.81 -8.89
C LEU A 501 -33.61 3.22 -10.18
N GLU A 502 -32.88 3.17 -11.30
CA GLU A 502 -33.30 3.54 -12.64
C GLU A 502 -32.78 2.50 -13.63
N ASP A 503 -33.49 2.27 -14.74
CA ASP A 503 -33.07 1.30 -15.74
C ASP A 503 -31.89 1.80 -16.59
N PRO A 504 -31.08 0.89 -17.18
CA PRO A 504 -29.93 1.27 -17.98
C PRO A 504 -30.34 2.11 -19.19
N PRO A 505 -29.72 3.29 -19.42
CA PRO A 505 -30.11 4.16 -20.52
C PRO A 505 -29.71 3.55 -21.87
N ALA A 506 -30.50 3.79 -22.92
CA ALA A 506 -30.31 3.19 -24.25
C ALA A 506 -29.03 3.65 -25.01
N ARG A 507 -28.23 4.53 -24.39
CA ARG A 507 -26.93 5.01 -24.91
C ARG A 507 -25.81 3.99 -24.61
N PRO A 508 -24.71 3.95 -25.38
CA PRO A 508 -23.56 3.10 -25.05
C PRO A 508 -22.96 3.43 -23.67
N PRO A 509 -22.43 2.44 -22.93
CA PRO A 509 -21.78 2.66 -21.64
C PRO A 509 -20.41 3.35 -21.79
N GLU A 510 -20.12 4.30 -20.92
CA GLU A 510 -18.82 4.99 -20.84
C GLU A 510 -17.85 4.38 -19.83
N LEU A 511 -18.33 3.47 -18.98
CA LEU A 511 -17.58 2.91 -17.85
C LEU A 511 -17.69 1.37 -17.79
N THR A 512 -16.71 0.73 -17.16
CA THR A 512 -16.74 -0.71 -16.88
C THR A 512 -16.01 -1.11 -15.60
N ASN A 513 -16.43 -2.22 -15.02
CA ASN A 513 -15.63 -3.07 -14.14
C ASN A 513 -16.00 -4.55 -14.41
N GLY A 514 -15.81 -4.97 -15.66
CA GLY A 514 -16.37 -6.21 -16.21
C GLY A 514 -17.90 -6.20 -16.38
N ASP A 515 -18.52 -5.02 -16.27
CA ASP A 515 -19.96 -4.75 -16.48
C ASP A 515 -20.12 -3.61 -17.48
N ASN A 516 -21.32 -3.45 -18.06
CA ASN A 516 -21.72 -2.20 -18.68
C ASN A 516 -22.13 -1.21 -17.58
N VAL A 517 -21.46 -0.07 -17.50
CA VAL A 517 -21.70 0.96 -16.49
C VAL A 517 -21.82 2.32 -17.18
N TRP A 518 -22.76 3.12 -16.69
CA TRP A 518 -22.98 4.50 -17.12
C TRP A 518 -22.82 5.43 -15.92
N PHE A 519 -22.51 6.70 -16.20
CA PHE A 519 -22.66 7.77 -15.22
C PHE A 519 -23.73 8.74 -15.74
N ASP A 520 -24.73 9.06 -14.91
CA ASP A 520 -25.73 10.08 -15.22
C ASP A 520 -25.41 11.41 -14.53
N GLY A 521 -25.74 12.53 -15.19
CA GLY A 521 -25.34 13.87 -14.76
C GLY A 521 -23.86 14.25 -15.00
N ALA A 522 -23.04 13.37 -15.58
CA ALA A 522 -21.64 13.68 -15.90
C ALA A 522 -21.55 14.82 -16.94
N GLU A 523 -20.83 15.89 -16.60
CA GLU A 523 -20.42 16.93 -17.54
C GLU A 523 -19.32 16.40 -18.48
N TRP A 524 -18.36 15.68 -17.90
CA TRP A 524 -17.32 14.97 -18.64
C TRP A 524 -16.68 13.84 -17.82
N LEU A 525 -15.97 12.96 -18.51
CA LEU A 525 -15.13 11.92 -17.93
C LEU A 525 -13.69 12.06 -18.45
N TYR A 526 -12.71 11.74 -17.61
CA TYR A 526 -11.29 11.63 -17.93
C TYR A 526 -10.78 10.24 -17.48
N ALA A 527 -9.78 9.68 -18.17
CA ALA A 527 -9.30 8.31 -17.96
C ALA A 527 -7.79 8.25 -17.76
N GLY A 528 -7.35 7.51 -16.74
CA GLY A 528 -5.94 7.27 -16.44
C GLY A 528 -5.54 7.46 -14.97
N ALA A 529 -6.43 8.01 -14.15
CA ALA A 529 -6.31 8.03 -12.68
C ALA A 529 -5.96 6.62 -12.17
N SER A 530 -4.76 6.41 -11.66
CA SER A 530 -4.26 5.06 -11.38
C SER A 530 -3.05 5.02 -10.45
N PRO A 531 -2.97 4.03 -9.53
CA PRO A 531 -3.68 2.75 -9.56
C PRO A 531 -4.97 2.76 -8.73
N ILE A 532 -5.99 2.07 -9.23
CA ILE A 532 -7.22 1.75 -8.50
C ILE A 532 -7.22 0.26 -8.18
N MET A 533 -6.95 -0.12 -6.93
CA MET A 533 -6.85 -1.53 -6.54
C MET A 533 -8.24 -2.18 -6.37
N PRO A 534 -8.59 -3.25 -7.11
CA PRO A 534 -9.81 -4.00 -6.87
C PRO A 534 -9.61 -5.05 -5.76
N GLY A 535 -10.30 -4.88 -4.63
CA GLY A 535 -10.37 -5.88 -3.55
C GLY A 535 -9.12 -5.99 -2.67
N GLY A 536 -9.02 -5.17 -1.64
CA GLY A 536 -7.93 -5.22 -0.66
C GLY A 536 -7.95 -4.01 0.29
N CYS A 537 -6.95 -3.90 1.16
CA CYS A 537 -6.78 -2.68 1.97
C CYS A 537 -6.22 -1.56 1.09
N SER A 538 -6.96 -0.47 0.96
CA SER A 538 -6.77 0.61 -0.03
C SER A 538 -5.66 1.62 0.31
N CYS A 539 -4.70 1.28 1.19
CA CYS A 539 -3.64 2.19 1.66
C CYS A 539 -2.75 2.89 0.59
N PRO A 540 -2.69 2.49 -0.70
CA PRO A 540 -2.17 3.34 -1.77
C PRO A 540 -3.29 4.18 -2.45
N THR A 541 -4.17 4.81 -1.67
CA THR A 541 -5.18 5.75 -2.15
C THR A 541 -4.54 6.92 -2.90
N GLN A 542 -5.31 7.49 -3.83
CA GLN A 542 -4.88 8.59 -4.68
C GLN A 542 -5.88 9.73 -4.65
N ARG A 543 -5.54 10.79 -3.92
CA ARG A 543 -6.24 12.07 -4.03
C ARG A 543 -5.79 12.80 -5.28
N LEU A 544 -6.75 13.26 -6.09
CA LEU A 544 -6.56 14.28 -7.12
C LEU A 544 -6.51 15.66 -6.44
N HIS A 545 -5.90 16.65 -7.10
CA HIS A 545 -6.04 18.06 -6.72
C HIS A 545 -6.79 18.82 -7.81
N THR A 546 -7.59 19.81 -7.44
CA THR A 546 -8.17 20.79 -8.37
C THR A 546 -7.81 22.16 -7.86
N ASP A 547 -7.18 22.98 -8.70
CA ASP A 547 -6.71 24.32 -8.33
C ASP A 547 -7.84 25.37 -8.43
N TRP A 548 -7.51 26.62 -8.09
CA TRP A 548 -8.46 27.74 -8.09
C TRP A 548 -8.84 28.22 -9.50
N TYR A 549 -8.10 27.81 -10.53
CA TYR A 549 -8.49 27.93 -11.94
C TYR A 549 -9.35 26.75 -12.42
N LYS A 550 -9.68 25.83 -11.50
CA LYS A 550 -10.46 24.61 -11.73
C LYS A 550 -9.80 23.64 -12.71
N ARG A 551 -8.47 23.69 -12.83
CA ARG A 551 -7.67 22.67 -13.51
C ARG A 551 -7.45 21.51 -12.55
N SER A 552 -7.59 20.28 -13.03
CA SER A 552 -7.48 19.08 -12.21
C SER A 552 -6.19 18.32 -12.50
N PHE A 553 -5.45 18.02 -11.44
CA PHE A 553 -4.20 17.29 -11.43
C PHE A 553 -4.46 15.84 -11.00
N VAL A 554 -4.34 14.93 -11.97
CA VAL A 554 -4.75 13.54 -11.87
C VAL A 554 -3.51 12.64 -11.86
N PRO A 555 -3.25 11.84 -10.81
CA PRO A 555 -2.07 10.97 -10.78
C PRO A 555 -2.26 9.72 -11.64
N GLU A 556 -1.30 9.43 -12.53
CA GLU A 556 -1.39 8.39 -13.55
C GLU A 556 -0.19 7.43 -13.49
N LYS A 557 -0.18 6.52 -12.51
CA LYS A 557 0.93 5.60 -12.27
C LYS A 557 1.28 4.71 -13.47
N TYR A 558 0.31 4.25 -14.27
CA TYR A 558 0.61 3.46 -15.48
C TYR A 558 1.32 4.25 -16.59
N ARG A 559 1.39 5.59 -16.47
CA ARG A 559 2.19 6.48 -17.32
C ARG A 559 3.40 7.06 -16.59
N HIS A 560 3.49 6.87 -15.27
CA HIS A 560 4.42 7.56 -14.36
C HIS A 560 4.37 9.09 -14.49
N SER A 561 3.17 9.64 -14.67
CA SER A 561 2.92 11.07 -14.87
C SER A 561 1.77 11.59 -13.99
N ILE A 562 1.62 12.91 -13.92
CA ILE A 562 0.40 13.59 -13.45
C ILE A 562 -0.24 14.25 -14.68
N GLY A 563 -1.47 13.88 -15.03
CA GLY A 563 -2.24 14.53 -16.08
C GLY A 563 -2.86 15.83 -15.57
N VAL A 564 -2.67 16.93 -16.31
CA VAL A 564 -3.32 18.22 -16.03
C VAL A 564 -4.51 18.38 -16.97
N VAL A 565 -5.72 18.48 -16.42
CA VAL A 565 -6.99 18.48 -17.15
C VAL A 565 -7.68 19.83 -16.98
N ASP A 566 -8.27 20.38 -18.05
CA ASP A 566 -9.02 21.64 -18.00
C ASP A 566 -10.47 21.48 -17.49
N THR A 567 -11.19 22.60 -17.38
CA THR A 567 -12.57 22.66 -16.89
C THR A 567 -13.61 21.96 -17.77
N ALA A 568 -13.23 21.64 -19.02
CA ALA A 568 -14.04 20.95 -20.02
C ALA A 568 -13.60 19.48 -20.24
N GLY A 569 -12.59 19.00 -19.50
CA GLY A 569 -12.12 17.62 -19.54
C GLY A 569 -11.00 17.34 -20.54
N ASN A 570 -10.42 18.37 -21.15
CA ASN A 570 -9.30 18.22 -22.08
C ASN A 570 -7.99 18.03 -21.32
N LEU A 571 -7.14 17.11 -21.78
CA LEU A 571 -5.77 16.98 -21.29
C LEU A 571 -4.92 18.13 -21.83
N ILE A 572 -4.36 18.94 -20.94
CA ILE A 572 -3.44 20.04 -21.27
C ILE A 572 -2.02 19.48 -21.48
N LEU A 573 -1.52 18.74 -20.49
CA LEU A 573 -0.16 18.17 -20.49
C LEU A 573 -0.01 17.05 -19.44
N HIS A 574 1.10 16.30 -19.55
CA HIS A 574 1.59 15.38 -18.53
C HIS A 574 2.79 16.00 -17.81
N ILE A 575 2.83 15.94 -16.48
CA ILE A 575 3.96 16.32 -15.64
C ILE A 575 4.68 15.06 -15.19
N GLY A 576 6.00 15.02 -15.37
CA GLY A 576 6.90 13.99 -14.87
C GLY A 576 6.89 12.67 -15.62
N GLN A 577 7.89 11.86 -15.29
CA GLN A 577 8.16 10.55 -15.85
C GLN A 577 8.67 9.56 -14.79
N TYR A 578 8.85 8.31 -15.19
CA TYR A 578 9.41 7.27 -14.31
C TYR A 578 10.83 7.62 -13.83
N GLY A 579 11.04 7.50 -12.52
CA GLY A 579 12.37 7.45 -11.92
C GLY A 579 12.34 6.87 -10.51
N ASN A 580 13.50 6.89 -9.85
CA ASN A 580 13.68 6.43 -8.48
C ASN A 580 14.29 7.54 -7.59
N ILE A 581 14.70 7.19 -6.37
CA ILE A 581 15.31 8.14 -5.43
C ILE A 581 16.60 8.78 -5.99
N ASP A 582 17.39 8.05 -6.78
CA ASP A 582 18.61 8.57 -7.43
C ASP A 582 18.32 9.49 -8.63
N SER A 583 17.07 9.50 -9.12
CA SER A 583 16.62 10.28 -10.28
C SER A 583 15.88 11.58 -9.95
N GLY A 584 15.53 11.77 -8.68
CA GLY A 584 14.46 12.68 -8.27
C GLY A 584 14.85 14.12 -7.91
N TYR A 585 16.13 14.49 -8.04
CA TYR A 585 16.68 15.78 -7.62
C TYR A 585 16.99 16.73 -8.80
N GLY A 586 16.28 16.55 -9.93
CA GLY A 586 16.50 17.33 -11.15
C GLY A 586 17.95 17.22 -11.65
N PRO A 587 18.61 18.33 -12.01
CA PRO A 587 20.03 18.32 -12.43
C PRO A 587 21.03 17.84 -11.37
N ALA A 588 20.65 17.80 -10.08
CA ALA A 588 21.50 17.30 -8.99
C ALA A 588 21.33 15.78 -8.73
N SER A 589 20.51 15.09 -9.54
CA SER A 589 20.30 13.64 -9.46
C SER A 589 21.57 12.86 -9.81
N LYS A 590 21.76 11.68 -9.19
CA LYS A 590 22.83 10.75 -9.62
C LYS A 590 22.50 10.12 -10.98
N VAL A 591 21.21 9.98 -11.29
CA VAL A 591 20.69 9.49 -12.57
C VAL A 591 19.62 10.46 -13.10
N PRO A 592 20.00 11.62 -13.67
CA PRO A 592 19.04 12.60 -14.17
C PRO A 592 18.12 12.04 -15.26
N VAL A 593 16.83 12.36 -15.19
CA VAL A 593 15.88 12.11 -16.29
C VAL A 593 15.88 13.28 -17.28
N GLY A 594 15.47 13.00 -18.53
CA GLY A 594 15.33 14.01 -19.57
C GLY A 594 14.00 14.77 -19.49
N GLY A 595 13.59 15.39 -20.60
CA GLY A 595 12.28 16.05 -20.70
C GLY A 595 12.17 17.24 -19.73
N ASP A 596 11.20 17.17 -18.81
CA ASP A 596 10.96 18.20 -17.78
C ASP A 596 11.87 18.08 -16.54
N GLY A 597 12.69 17.01 -16.46
CA GLY A 597 13.56 16.74 -15.31
C GLY A 597 12.81 16.25 -14.05
N ILE A 598 11.50 16.00 -14.13
CA ILE A 598 10.68 15.59 -12.99
C ILE A 598 10.56 14.06 -12.97
N ALA A 599 11.14 13.44 -11.95
CA ALA A 599 11.15 11.99 -11.78
C ALA A 599 10.48 11.55 -10.48
N PHE A 600 9.62 10.54 -10.57
CA PHE A 600 9.03 9.87 -9.41
C PHE A 600 8.69 8.39 -9.70
N SER A 601 8.59 7.60 -8.63
CA SER A 601 8.25 6.18 -8.73
C SER A 601 6.73 5.94 -8.66
N ASP A 602 6.01 6.70 -7.84
CA ASP A 602 4.60 6.47 -7.50
C ASP A 602 3.94 7.73 -6.93
N ALA A 603 3.52 8.68 -7.79
CA ALA A 603 2.82 9.89 -7.35
C ALA A 603 1.44 9.57 -6.75
N ARG A 604 1.26 9.97 -5.49
CA ARG A 604 0.04 9.77 -4.70
C ARG A 604 -0.25 11.01 -3.85
N MET A 605 -1.51 11.15 -3.43
CA MET A 605 -1.98 12.22 -2.51
C MET A 605 -1.57 13.61 -2.99
N LEU A 606 -2.19 14.08 -4.07
CA LEU A 606 -1.93 15.41 -4.60
C LEU A 606 -2.67 16.47 -3.78
N SER A 607 -1.99 17.57 -3.47
CA SER A 607 -2.57 18.80 -2.95
C SER A 607 -1.76 19.99 -3.47
N GLY A 608 -2.25 21.21 -3.33
CA GLY A 608 -1.57 22.37 -3.90
C GLY A 608 -2.12 23.72 -3.47
N THR A 609 -1.44 24.75 -3.96
CA THR A 609 -1.79 26.18 -3.88
C THR A 609 -1.66 26.76 -5.29
N ASP A 610 -2.00 28.04 -5.51
CA ASP A 610 -1.76 28.73 -6.78
C ASP A 610 -0.29 28.63 -7.27
N ASN A 611 0.66 28.52 -6.33
CA ASN A 611 2.10 28.58 -6.57
C ASN A 611 2.80 27.22 -6.52
N TYR A 612 2.19 26.17 -5.96
CA TYR A 612 2.86 24.87 -5.74
C TYR A 612 1.90 23.69 -5.90
N LEU A 613 2.37 22.61 -6.56
CA LEU A 613 1.74 21.29 -6.56
C LEU A 613 2.61 20.32 -5.76
N CYS A 614 2.01 19.61 -4.81
CA CYS A 614 2.70 18.71 -3.89
C CYS A 614 2.14 17.29 -3.96
N PHE A 615 3.02 16.29 -3.85
CA PHE A 615 2.61 14.88 -3.80
C PHE A 615 3.61 14.00 -3.03
N SER A 616 3.16 12.83 -2.61
CA SER A 616 3.98 11.79 -1.98
C SER A 616 4.47 10.82 -3.05
N ASP A 617 5.77 10.59 -3.09
CA ASP A 617 6.42 9.56 -3.91
C ASP A 617 6.80 8.36 -3.03
N ARG A 618 6.61 7.12 -3.51
CA ARG A 618 7.12 5.92 -2.81
C ARG A 618 8.64 5.82 -2.77
N GLY A 619 9.38 6.63 -3.54
CA GLY A 619 10.82 6.83 -3.40
C GLY A 619 11.22 7.58 -2.13
N GLU A 620 10.43 7.46 -1.05
CA GLU A 620 10.62 8.05 0.29
C GLU A 620 10.68 9.59 0.32
N ARG A 621 9.88 10.27 -0.51
CA ARG A 621 9.90 11.74 -0.66
C ARG A 621 8.52 12.38 -0.62
N ILE A 622 8.50 13.61 -0.10
CA ILE A 622 7.51 14.63 -0.47
C ILE A 622 8.12 15.40 -1.64
N VAL A 623 7.42 15.54 -2.76
CA VAL A 623 7.85 16.34 -3.90
C VAL A 623 7.01 17.60 -3.96
N VAL A 624 7.67 18.76 -4.04
CA VAL A 624 7.05 20.08 -4.21
C VAL A 624 7.48 20.62 -5.57
N LEU A 625 6.51 20.85 -6.46
CA LEU A 625 6.72 21.46 -7.76
C LEU A 625 6.23 22.90 -7.73
N LYS A 626 7.10 23.87 -8.02
CA LYS A 626 6.67 25.26 -8.16
C LYS A 626 5.95 25.46 -9.49
N LEU A 627 4.70 25.90 -9.43
CA LEU A 627 3.92 26.33 -10.58
C LEU A 627 4.38 27.75 -10.98
N ASN A 628 4.58 27.97 -12.28
CA ASN A 628 4.90 29.27 -12.86
C ASN A 628 4.12 29.44 -14.17
N TYR A 629 3.76 30.67 -14.51
CA TYR A 629 3.12 30.98 -15.79
C TYR A 629 4.17 31.06 -16.90
N HIS A 630 3.93 30.39 -18.04
CA HIS A 630 4.86 30.44 -19.19
C HIS A 630 4.79 31.79 -19.92
N ALA A 631 3.61 32.39 -19.95
CA ALA A 631 3.35 33.73 -20.46
C ALA A 631 2.25 34.39 -19.62
N GLU A 632 2.31 35.72 -19.52
CA GLU A 632 1.28 36.55 -18.88
C GLU A 632 0.75 37.54 -19.91
N ALA A 633 -0.54 37.88 -19.83
CA ALA A 633 -1.19 38.87 -20.69
C ALA A 633 -2.25 39.64 -19.89
N SER A 634 -2.34 40.95 -20.14
CA SER A 634 -3.36 41.81 -19.55
C SER A 634 -4.49 42.06 -20.55
N VAL A 635 -5.73 42.02 -20.07
CA VAL A 635 -6.92 42.39 -20.85
C VAL A 635 -7.69 43.48 -20.10
N SER A 636 -8.22 44.46 -20.83
CA SER A 636 -9.13 45.46 -20.27
C SER A 636 -10.48 44.81 -19.99
N VAL A 637 -10.85 44.70 -18.71
CA VAL A 637 -12.20 44.35 -18.28
C VAL A 637 -13.10 45.59 -18.50
N GLN A 638 -14.28 45.40 -19.08
CA GLN A 638 -15.32 46.43 -19.24
C GLN A 638 -16.35 46.34 -18.11
#